data_AF-A0A317C8P8-F1
#
_entry.id   AF-A0A317C8P8-F1
#
_cell.length_a   1.000
_cell.length_b   1.000
_cell.length_c   1.000
_cell.angle_alpha   90.00
_cell.angle_beta   90.00
_cell.angle_gamma   90.00
#
_symmetry.space_group_name_H-M   'P 1'
#
loop_
_entity.id
_entity.type
_entity.pdbx_description
1 polymer ?
#
loop_
_entity_poly.entity_id
_entity_poly.type
_entity_poly.pdbx_seq_one_letter_code
_entity_poly.pdbx_strand_id
1 'polypeptide(L)'
;MIAIAERIANELNVNTQQVTAAVALLDEGATVPFISRYRKEVTGGLDDGQMRLLLERLGYLRELESRRDAIIKLIDEQDKLTPALKKDILEADSKTRLEDLYLPFKQKRRTKGQIAIEAGIEPLAEALLQDPSLDPEVEAAKYINDSADFKQAFEATKGVLDGAKYILMERFAEDADLLADIRQYMGDQGELKSTVVPGKEQEAAKFSDYFDNTDQLKKMPSHRVLAMLRGRNEGFLQLKVDAPDDGSDTHPCEFKIAKRNGIQSQGRKADDWLNEVVRWTWKIKLQLKMETELLAEIRQAAEVEAIHVFGQNLKDLLLAAPAGQKATMGLDPGLRTGVKVAVIDSTGKYLDSMAIFPHQPRNQWDESIALLAKMAAKHNVNLLAIGNGTASRETDRLCAELIKKHPDLGLQKIMVSEAGASVYSASEIAAAEFPELDVTIRGAISIARRLQDPLAELVKIDPKSIGVGQYQHDVNQTQLAKNLDSVVEDCVNSVGVEANTASAAVLSHVAGLNKTIAHNIVAYRDENGAFTNRKQLKKVPRLGEKAFEQAAGFIRIRNSDNPLDASAVHPESYSVVQRMLADTQCDIKQLLGNKQNLSKLQAEKYIDEKFGLPTVTDIISELDKPGRDPRPEFKAAVFKEGVEKVSDLKPGMILEGTVSNVTHFGAFVDIGVHQDGLVHISAMSDKFIKDPHEVVKAGEIVKVKVMEVDLERKRIALSLRLDDPLESEAMTSKKSGQNKPNQNKSSRTHSNKPKRQGSGQSSQGSGSNNAPVNNAFAEAFANAKKGK
;
A
#
# COMPACT_ATOMS: atom_id res chain seq x y z
N MET A 1 -20.49 28.70 -2.54
CA MET A 1 -19.36 28.14 -3.30
C MET A 1 -18.27 27.91 -2.27
N ILE A 2 -18.18 26.71 -1.70
CA ILE A 2 -17.05 26.38 -0.82
C ILE A 2 -15.85 26.35 -1.76
N ALA A 3 -14.92 27.29 -1.59
CA ALA A 3 -13.73 27.31 -2.42
C ALA A 3 -12.97 25.99 -2.19
N ILE A 4 -12.44 25.35 -3.24
CA ILE A 4 -11.65 24.10 -3.13
C ILE A 4 -10.65 24.19 -1.96
N ALA A 5 -10.03 25.37 -1.78
CA ALA A 5 -9.13 25.65 -0.68
C ALA A 5 -9.74 25.49 0.72
N GLU A 6 -10.97 25.93 0.95
CA GLU A 6 -11.66 25.80 2.26
C GLU A 6 -11.94 24.34 2.59
N ARG A 7 -12.33 23.55 1.58
CA ARG A 7 -12.58 22.12 1.78
C ARG A 7 -11.31 21.37 2.15
N ILE A 8 -10.24 21.60 1.40
CA ILE A 8 -8.93 21.00 1.70
C ILE A 8 -8.43 21.49 3.07
N ALA A 9 -8.63 22.76 3.42
CA ALA A 9 -8.24 23.31 4.71
C ALA A 9 -8.93 22.57 5.88
N ASN A 10 -10.23 22.29 5.75
CA ASN A 10 -10.97 21.49 6.72
C ASN A 10 -10.50 20.03 6.78
N GLU A 11 -10.23 19.41 5.62
CA GLU A 11 -9.72 18.03 5.53
C GLU A 11 -8.33 17.89 6.18
N LEU A 12 -7.47 18.90 6.05
CA LEU A 12 -6.11 18.94 6.61
C LEU A 12 -6.05 19.53 8.03
N ASN A 13 -7.13 20.12 8.53
CA ASN A 13 -7.17 20.91 9.76
C ASN A 13 -6.13 22.05 9.78
N VAL A 14 -6.07 22.84 8.69
CA VAL A 14 -5.17 24.00 8.51
C VAL A 14 -5.96 25.23 8.04
N ASN A 15 -5.31 26.39 7.92
CA ASN A 15 -5.98 27.60 7.47
C ASN A 15 -6.15 27.63 5.93
N THR A 16 -7.27 28.17 5.44
CA THR A 16 -7.53 28.33 4.00
C THR A 16 -6.42 29.09 3.27
N GLN A 17 -5.84 30.12 3.88
CA GLN A 17 -4.75 30.89 3.30
C GLN A 17 -3.51 30.04 3.01
N GLN A 18 -3.19 29.08 3.89
CA GLN A 18 -2.07 28.15 3.70
C GLN A 18 -2.29 27.28 2.47
N VAL A 19 -3.52 26.77 2.29
CA VAL A 19 -3.91 25.97 1.14
C VAL A 19 -3.87 26.81 -0.14
N THR A 20 -4.44 28.01 -0.14
CA THR A 20 -4.41 28.90 -1.32
C THR A 20 -2.98 29.19 -1.77
N ALA A 21 -2.09 29.49 -0.83
CA ALA A 21 -0.69 29.76 -1.12
C ALA A 21 0.04 28.50 -1.67
N ALA A 22 -0.20 27.33 -1.07
CA ALA A 22 0.35 26.07 -1.55
C ALA A 22 -0.14 25.71 -2.96
N VAL A 23 -1.44 25.90 -3.25
CA VAL A 23 -2.04 25.66 -4.57
C VAL A 23 -1.41 26.56 -5.62
N ALA A 24 -1.21 27.86 -5.31
CA ALA A 24 -0.56 28.79 -6.23
C ALA A 24 0.86 28.31 -6.58
N LEU A 25 1.65 27.90 -5.59
CA LEU A 25 3.00 27.37 -5.80
C LEU A 25 3.00 26.09 -6.67
N LEU A 26 2.07 25.18 -6.43
CA LEU A 26 1.93 23.94 -7.22
C LEU A 26 1.55 24.25 -8.68
N ASP A 27 0.61 25.18 -8.91
CA ASP A 27 0.19 25.60 -10.25
C ASP A 27 1.31 26.35 -11.00
N GLU A 28 2.20 27.05 -10.28
CA GLU A 28 3.45 27.63 -10.81
C GLU A 28 4.55 26.58 -11.10
N GLY A 29 4.27 25.31 -10.85
CA GLY A 29 5.17 24.19 -11.11
C GLY A 29 6.23 23.97 -10.03
N ALA A 30 6.01 24.48 -8.81
CA ALA A 30 6.85 24.10 -7.67
C ALA A 30 6.53 22.67 -7.22
N THR A 31 7.57 21.93 -6.85
CA THR A 31 7.45 20.54 -6.39
C THR A 31 7.16 20.48 -4.90
N VAL A 32 6.55 19.38 -4.43
CA VAL A 32 6.27 19.17 -3.00
C VAL A 32 7.54 19.28 -2.14
N PRO A 33 8.66 18.57 -2.43
CA PRO A 33 9.87 18.70 -1.60
C PRO A 33 10.40 20.13 -1.54
N PHE A 34 10.31 20.87 -2.65
CA PHE A 34 10.75 22.26 -2.71
C PHE A 34 9.88 23.18 -1.84
N ILE A 35 8.56 23.02 -1.90
CA ILE A 35 7.61 23.83 -1.12
C ILE A 35 7.83 23.57 0.37
N SER A 36 7.83 22.30 0.80
CA SER A 36 7.97 21.92 2.20
C SER A 36 9.30 22.37 2.81
N ARG A 37 10.37 22.45 2.01
CA ARG A 37 11.70 22.84 2.49
C ARG A 37 11.95 24.34 2.41
N TYR A 38 11.61 25.00 1.30
CA TYR A 38 12.05 26.38 1.01
C TYR A 38 10.92 27.41 0.90
N ARG A 39 9.66 27.03 1.11
CA ARG A 39 8.51 27.95 1.07
C ARG A 39 7.64 27.84 2.33
N LYS A 40 8.26 27.49 3.46
CA LYS A 40 7.57 27.31 4.76
C LYS A 40 6.85 28.58 5.21
N GLU A 41 7.41 29.75 4.95
CA GLU A 41 6.81 31.04 5.27
C GLU A 41 5.50 31.26 4.51
N VAL A 42 5.51 30.90 3.21
CA VAL A 42 4.38 31.12 2.30
C VAL A 42 3.22 30.18 2.64
N THR A 43 3.53 28.94 3.04
CA THR A 43 2.51 27.93 3.38
C THR A 43 2.18 27.88 4.87
N GLY A 44 2.85 28.66 5.71
CA GLY A 44 2.73 28.55 7.18
C GLY A 44 3.26 27.21 7.72
N GLY A 45 4.21 26.58 7.04
CA GLY A 45 4.92 25.39 7.51
C GLY A 45 4.23 24.07 7.24
N LEU A 46 3.46 23.94 6.14
CA LEU A 46 2.91 22.65 5.72
C LEU A 46 4.04 21.64 5.49
N ASP A 47 3.93 20.45 6.09
CA ASP A 47 4.90 19.37 5.92
C ASP A 47 4.64 18.53 4.66
N ASP A 48 5.57 17.61 4.33
CA ASP A 48 5.47 16.74 3.15
C ASP A 48 4.17 15.92 3.13
N GLY A 49 3.73 15.39 4.28
CA GLY A 49 2.51 14.59 4.38
C GLY A 49 1.27 15.42 4.07
N GLN A 50 1.18 16.62 4.67
CA GLN A 50 0.11 17.57 4.40
C GLN A 50 0.11 18.03 2.94
N MET A 51 1.28 18.31 2.37
CA MET A 51 1.42 18.74 0.97
C MET A 51 1.06 17.62 -0.03
N ARG A 52 1.40 16.36 0.26
CA ARG A 52 1.02 15.22 -0.58
C ARG A 52 -0.50 14.99 -0.55
N LEU A 53 -1.11 15.04 0.64
CA LEU A 53 -2.56 14.94 0.77
C LEU A 53 -3.27 16.13 0.09
N LEU A 54 -2.76 17.35 0.24
CA LEU A 54 -3.25 18.53 -0.47
C LEU A 54 -3.26 18.32 -1.98
N LEU A 55 -2.15 17.84 -2.56
CA LEU A 55 -2.01 17.62 -4.00
C LEU A 55 -3.01 16.56 -4.52
N GLU A 56 -3.21 15.48 -3.76
CA GLU A 56 -4.20 14.45 -4.09
C GLU A 56 -5.63 15.01 -4.07
N ARG A 57 -6.00 15.69 -2.99
CA ARG A 57 -7.34 16.26 -2.80
C ARG A 57 -7.63 17.37 -3.80
N LEU A 58 -6.64 18.20 -4.13
CA LEU A 58 -6.73 19.21 -5.17
C LEU A 58 -7.09 18.60 -6.52
N GLY A 59 -6.43 17.50 -6.91
CA GLY A 59 -6.73 16.78 -8.14
C GLY A 59 -8.18 16.25 -8.16
N TYR A 60 -8.58 15.55 -7.10
CA TYR A 60 -9.95 15.01 -6.98
C TYR A 60 -11.03 16.10 -7.06
N LEU A 61 -10.83 17.20 -6.33
CA LEU A 61 -11.82 18.28 -6.26
C LEU A 61 -11.91 19.05 -7.58
N ARG A 62 -10.78 19.27 -8.29
CA ARG A 62 -10.80 19.84 -9.64
C ARG A 62 -11.58 18.98 -10.63
N GLU A 63 -11.43 17.66 -10.56
CA GLU A 63 -12.24 16.73 -11.37
C GLU A 63 -13.72 16.77 -11.00
N LEU A 64 -14.05 16.88 -9.71
CA LEU A 64 -15.44 17.02 -9.25
C LEU A 64 -16.08 18.30 -9.79
N GLU A 65 -15.40 19.44 -9.70
CA GLU A 65 -15.89 20.72 -10.24
C GLU A 65 -16.07 20.66 -11.76
N SER A 66 -15.07 20.13 -12.49
CA SER A 66 -15.17 19.98 -13.94
C SER A 66 -16.35 19.09 -14.35
N ARG A 67 -16.59 18.00 -13.62
CA ARG A 67 -17.74 17.12 -13.85
C ARG A 67 -19.06 17.79 -13.50
N ARG A 68 -19.09 18.61 -12.44
CA ARG A 68 -20.27 19.38 -12.02
C ARG A 68 -20.71 20.35 -13.12
N ASP A 69 -19.78 21.12 -13.67
CA ASP A 69 -20.05 22.05 -14.77
C ASP A 69 -20.60 21.33 -16.00
N ALA A 70 -20.02 20.18 -16.36
CA ALA A 70 -20.49 19.36 -17.47
C ALA A 70 -21.93 18.86 -17.25
N ILE A 71 -22.28 18.42 -16.04
CA ILE A 71 -23.63 17.96 -15.70
C ILE A 71 -24.64 19.10 -15.74
N ILE A 72 -24.30 20.26 -15.18
CA ILE A 72 -25.15 21.46 -15.27
C ILE A 72 -25.47 21.76 -16.73
N LYS A 73 -24.46 21.79 -17.61
CA LYS A 73 -24.62 22.04 -19.04
C LYS A 73 -25.53 21.02 -19.72
N LEU A 74 -25.30 19.72 -19.47
CA LEU A 74 -26.08 18.63 -20.09
C LEU A 74 -27.55 18.62 -19.67
N ILE A 75 -27.88 19.09 -18.46
CA ILE A 75 -29.27 19.18 -17.97
C ILE A 75 -29.93 20.46 -18.51
N ASP A 76 -29.18 21.55 -18.60
CA ASP A 76 -29.64 22.84 -19.15
C ASP A 76 -29.98 22.70 -20.64
N GLU A 77 -29.16 21.96 -21.41
CA GLU A 77 -29.42 21.63 -22.83
C GLU A 77 -30.73 20.83 -23.05
N GLN A 78 -31.29 20.23 -22.00
CA GLN A 78 -32.57 19.51 -22.04
C GLN A 78 -33.76 20.36 -21.53
N ASP A 79 -33.52 21.63 -21.18
CA ASP A 79 -34.49 22.53 -20.52
C ASP A 79 -35.07 21.93 -19.22
N LYS A 80 -34.28 21.10 -18.51
CA LYS A 80 -34.68 20.44 -17.25
C LYS A 80 -33.99 20.99 -16.01
N LEU A 81 -33.13 22.00 -16.14
CA LEU A 81 -32.38 22.55 -15.02
C LEU A 81 -33.23 23.49 -14.17
N THR A 82 -33.96 22.93 -13.21
CA THR A 82 -34.73 23.73 -12.25
C THR A 82 -33.81 24.45 -11.25
N PRO A 83 -34.22 25.60 -10.67
CA PRO A 83 -33.44 26.27 -9.63
C PRO A 83 -33.12 25.40 -8.41
N ALA A 84 -34.05 24.50 -8.03
CA ALA A 84 -33.85 23.55 -6.95
C ALA A 84 -32.77 22.50 -7.30
N LEU A 85 -32.89 21.87 -8.47
CA LEU A 85 -31.89 20.89 -8.95
C LEU A 85 -30.51 21.52 -9.12
N LYS A 86 -30.44 22.75 -9.65
CA LYS A 86 -29.18 23.49 -9.76
C LYS A 86 -28.53 23.69 -8.39
N LYS A 87 -29.33 24.02 -7.37
CA LYS A 87 -28.84 24.15 -5.99
C LYS A 87 -28.28 22.82 -5.48
N ASP A 88 -29.01 21.72 -5.66
CA ASP A 88 -28.57 20.39 -5.21
C ASP A 88 -27.26 19.94 -5.89
N ILE A 89 -27.10 20.24 -7.19
CA ILE A 89 -25.88 19.94 -7.95
C ILE A 89 -24.68 20.76 -7.44
N LEU A 90 -24.91 22.04 -7.09
CA LEU A 90 -23.88 22.92 -6.53
C LEU A 90 -23.48 22.53 -5.11
N GLU A 91 -24.41 21.97 -4.32
CA GLU A 91 -24.18 21.50 -2.96
C GLU A 91 -23.62 20.06 -2.91
N ALA A 92 -23.63 19.32 -4.03
CA ALA A 92 -23.11 17.96 -4.11
C ALA A 92 -21.62 17.90 -3.75
N ASP A 93 -21.30 17.13 -2.71
CA ASP A 93 -19.97 17.02 -2.10
C ASP A 93 -19.15 15.83 -2.62
N SER A 94 -19.73 14.95 -3.41
CA SER A 94 -19.10 13.73 -3.93
C SER A 94 -19.46 13.49 -5.38
N LYS A 95 -18.57 12.81 -6.11
CA LYS A 95 -18.84 12.38 -7.49
C LYS A 95 -20.07 11.47 -7.56
N THR A 96 -20.28 10.63 -6.55
CA THR A 96 -21.44 9.73 -6.45
C THR A 96 -22.75 10.49 -6.35
N ARG A 97 -22.87 11.45 -5.42
CA ARG A 97 -24.10 12.28 -5.29
C ARG A 97 -24.36 13.08 -6.56
N LEU A 98 -23.30 13.58 -7.19
CA LEU A 98 -23.40 14.33 -8.43
C LEU A 98 -23.91 13.45 -9.60
N GLU A 99 -23.43 12.21 -9.73
CA GLU A 99 -23.95 11.26 -10.71
C GLU A 99 -25.38 10.83 -10.39
N ASP A 100 -25.75 10.63 -9.12
CA ASP A 100 -27.12 10.28 -8.70
C ASP A 100 -28.12 11.37 -9.14
N LEU A 101 -27.80 12.65 -8.94
CA LEU A 101 -28.62 13.78 -9.40
C LEU A 101 -28.72 13.86 -10.93
N TYR A 102 -27.71 13.35 -11.65
CA TYR A 102 -27.68 13.33 -13.10
C TYR A 102 -28.40 12.13 -13.72
N LEU A 103 -28.62 11.04 -12.97
CA LEU A 103 -29.21 9.78 -13.47
C LEU A 103 -30.49 9.97 -14.30
N PRO A 104 -31.48 10.77 -13.88
CA PRO A 104 -32.73 10.94 -14.62
C PRO A 104 -32.55 11.56 -16.02
N PHE A 105 -31.49 12.35 -16.20
CA PHE A 105 -31.21 13.14 -17.41
C PHE A 105 -30.17 12.48 -18.32
N LYS A 106 -29.59 11.37 -17.88
CA LYS A 106 -28.59 10.63 -18.63
C LYS A 106 -29.26 9.91 -19.80
N GLN A 107 -28.71 10.06 -21.01
CA GLN A 107 -29.25 9.42 -22.20
C GLN A 107 -29.35 7.88 -22.01
N LYS A 108 -30.57 7.35 -22.12
CA LYS A 108 -30.87 5.93 -21.85
C LYS A 108 -30.90 5.12 -23.14
N ARG A 109 -30.55 3.83 -23.02
CA ARG A 109 -30.94 2.81 -24.01
C ARG A 109 -32.46 2.65 -23.93
N ARG A 110 -33.10 2.18 -25.01
CA ARG A 110 -34.55 1.90 -25.04
C ARG A 110 -34.90 0.79 -24.04
N THR A 111 -35.27 1.17 -22.80
CA THR A 111 -35.60 0.26 -21.69
C THR A 111 -37.06 -0.22 -21.78
N LYS A 112 -37.43 -1.23 -20.98
CA LYS A 112 -38.84 -1.66 -20.86
C LYS A 112 -39.73 -0.54 -20.33
N GLY A 113 -39.24 0.29 -19.41
CA GLY A 113 -39.95 1.48 -18.93
C GLY A 113 -40.15 2.50 -20.05
N GLN A 114 -39.11 2.80 -20.83
CA GLN A 114 -39.21 3.72 -21.97
C GLN A 114 -40.18 3.22 -23.05
N ILE A 115 -40.17 1.92 -23.35
CA ILE A 115 -41.13 1.29 -24.28
C ILE A 115 -42.56 1.45 -23.77
N ALA A 116 -42.78 1.30 -22.46
CA ALA A 116 -44.09 1.50 -21.84
C ALA A 116 -44.55 2.97 -21.86
N ILE A 117 -43.62 3.92 -21.68
CA ILE A 117 -43.90 5.36 -21.82
C ILE A 117 -44.28 5.69 -23.27
N GLU A 118 -43.50 5.22 -24.25
CA GLU A 118 -43.79 5.37 -25.69
C GLU A 118 -45.13 4.75 -26.09
N ALA A 119 -45.54 3.68 -25.41
CA ALA A 119 -46.82 3.02 -25.60
C ALA A 119 -48.01 3.69 -24.90
N GLY A 120 -47.78 4.79 -24.16
CA GLY A 120 -48.83 5.55 -23.48
C GLY A 120 -49.30 4.96 -22.14
N ILE A 121 -48.49 4.10 -21.51
CA ILE A 121 -48.84 3.40 -20.25
C ILE A 121 -48.50 4.25 -19.01
N GLU A 122 -47.71 5.32 -19.13
CA GLU A 122 -47.32 6.17 -17.98
C GLU A 122 -48.50 6.71 -17.14
N PRO A 123 -49.63 7.16 -17.71
CA PRO A 123 -50.76 7.61 -16.91
C PRO A 123 -51.39 6.52 -16.03
N LEU A 124 -51.29 5.23 -16.42
CA LEU A 124 -51.71 4.11 -15.58
C LEU A 124 -50.83 3.97 -14.35
N ALA A 125 -49.51 4.04 -14.54
CA ALA A 125 -48.54 3.95 -13.44
C ALA A 125 -48.76 5.07 -12.42
N GLU A 126 -49.03 6.28 -12.89
CA GLU A 126 -49.33 7.43 -12.04
C GLU A 126 -50.67 7.27 -11.30
N ALA A 127 -51.73 6.84 -12.00
CA ALA A 127 -53.05 6.66 -11.39
C ALA A 127 -53.02 5.63 -10.25
N LEU A 128 -52.38 4.47 -10.46
CA LEU A 128 -52.29 3.42 -9.45
C LEU A 128 -51.41 3.82 -8.25
N LEU A 129 -50.40 4.68 -8.46
CA LEU A 129 -49.57 5.20 -7.38
C LEU A 129 -50.29 6.28 -6.55
N GLN A 130 -51.03 7.18 -7.21
CA GLN A 130 -51.75 8.28 -6.56
C GLN A 130 -53.02 7.81 -5.82
N ASP A 131 -53.75 6.84 -6.38
CA ASP A 131 -54.96 6.29 -5.77
C ASP A 131 -54.88 4.75 -5.66
N PRO A 132 -54.33 4.23 -4.54
CA PRO A 132 -54.24 2.80 -4.32
C PRO A 132 -55.58 2.07 -4.15
N SER A 133 -56.72 2.79 -4.13
CA SER A 133 -58.05 2.18 -4.08
C SER A 133 -58.52 1.63 -5.44
N LEU A 134 -57.88 2.08 -6.52
CA LEU A 134 -58.13 1.60 -7.88
C LEU A 134 -57.78 0.13 -8.04
N ASP A 135 -58.51 -0.54 -8.93
CA ASP A 135 -58.29 -1.95 -9.27
C ASP A 135 -57.31 -2.06 -10.44
N PRO A 136 -56.08 -2.58 -10.23
CA PRO A 136 -55.04 -2.57 -11.26
C PRO A 136 -55.47 -3.22 -12.58
N GLU A 137 -56.16 -4.35 -12.52
CA GLU A 137 -56.58 -5.09 -13.72
C GLU A 137 -57.65 -4.33 -14.52
N VAL A 138 -58.59 -3.68 -13.82
CA VAL A 138 -59.65 -2.88 -14.46
C VAL A 138 -59.08 -1.62 -15.10
N GLU A 139 -58.17 -0.93 -14.40
CA GLU A 139 -57.54 0.27 -14.94
C GLU A 139 -56.62 -0.06 -16.10
N ALA A 140 -55.82 -1.13 -16.01
CA ALA A 140 -54.90 -1.52 -17.07
C ALA A 140 -55.59 -1.90 -18.39
N ALA A 141 -56.82 -2.44 -18.33
CA ALA A 141 -57.60 -2.75 -19.52
C ALA A 141 -57.89 -1.52 -20.40
N LYS A 142 -57.92 -0.31 -19.81
CA LYS A 142 -58.17 0.96 -20.52
C LYS A 142 -56.99 1.42 -21.40
N TYR A 143 -55.80 0.86 -21.17
CA TYR A 143 -54.57 1.24 -21.84
C TYR A 143 -54.14 0.24 -22.93
N ILE A 144 -54.97 -0.77 -23.21
CA ILE A 144 -54.74 -1.70 -24.32
C ILE A 144 -54.97 -0.99 -25.66
N ASN A 145 -53.99 -1.09 -26.55
CA ASN A 145 -54.03 -0.49 -27.88
C ASN A 145 -53.88 -1.58 -28.98
N ASP A 146 -54.54 -1.37 -30.11
CA ASP A 146 -54.51 -2.26 -31.28
C ASP A 146 -53.30 -2.08 -32.23
N SER A 147 -52.39 -1.14 -31.96
CA SER A 147 -51.22 -0.87 -32.81
C SER A 147 -50.28 -2.08 -32.87
N ALA A 148 -49.63 -2.25 -34.03
CA ALA A 148 -48.70 -3.37 -34.25
C ALA A 148 -47.53 -3.34 -33.25
N ASP A 149 -46.99 -2.15 -32.97
CA ASP A 149 -45.90 -1.95 -32.02
C ASP A 149 -46.34 -2.29 -30.58
N PHE A 150 -47.59 -1.99 -30.21
CA PHE A 150 -48.12 -2.31 -28.89
C PHE A 150 -48.33 -3.81 -28.71
N LYS A 151 -48.97 -4.48 -29.69
CA LYS A 151 -49.20 -5.94 -29.66
C LYS A 151 -47.92 -6.75 -29.70
N GLN A 152 -46.85 -6.20 -30.28
CA GLN A 152 -45.52 -6.82 -30.24
C GLN A 152 -44.86 -6.68 -28.86
N ALA A 153 -45.15 -5.61 -28.12
CA ALA A 153 -44.52 -5.31 -26.83
C ALA A 153 -45.31 -5.81 -25.60
N PHE A 154 -46.65 -5.91 -25.70
CA PHE A 154 -47.54 -6.21 -24.58
C PHE A 154 -48.62 -7.22 -24.99
N GLU A 155 -48.63 -8.40 -24.35
CA GLU A 155 -49.47 -9.54 -24.76
C GLU A 155 -50.91 -9.52 -24.19
N ALA A 156 -51.17 -8.76 -23.11
CA ALA A 156 -52.47 -8.66 -22.43
C ALA A 156 -52.45 -7.57 -21.32
N THR A 157 -53.52 -7.45 -20.53
CA THR A 157 -53.61 -6.60 -19.32
C THR A 157 -52.40 -6.78 -18.38
N LYS A 158 -51.96 -8.03 -18.18
CA LYS A 158 -50.76 -8.34 -17.40
C LYS A 158 -49.50 -7.69 -17.96
N GLY A 159 -49.34 -7.67 -19.29
CA GLY A 159 -48.22 -7.01 -19.95
C GLY A 159 -48.25 -5.50 -19.73
N VAL A 160 -49.44 -4.89 -19.75
CA VAL A 160 -49.62 -3.45 -19.46
C VAL A 160 -49.24 -3.14 -18.01
N LEU A 161 -49.69 -3.95 -17.05
CA LEU A 161 -49.32 -3.82 -15.64
C LEU A 161 -47.82 -4.01 -15.40
N ASP A 162 -47.17 -4.94 -16.10
CA ASP A 162 -45.71 -5.10 -16.06
C ASP A 162 -45.00 -3.88 -16.69
N GLY A 163 -45.54 -3.32 -17.77
CA GLY A 163 -45.07 -2.06 -18.35
C GLY A 163 -45.13 -0.91 -17.35
N ALA A 164 -46.27 -0.70 -16.70
CA ALA A 164 -46.45 0.29 -15.65
C ALA A 164 -45.51 0.06 -14.45
N LYS A 165 -45.28 -1.20 -14.07
CA LYS A 165 -44.33 -1.60 -13.03
C LYS A 165 -42.90 -1.17 -13.41
N TYR A 166 -42.46 -1.41 -14.63
CA TYR A 166 -41.14 -0.98 -15.10
C TYR A 166 -40.97 0.55 -15.10
N ILE A 167 -42.03 1.31 -15.39
CA ILE A 167 -42.02 2.78 -15.28
C ILE A 167 -41.72 3.20 -13.84
N LEU A 168 -42.48 2.68 -12.87
CA LEU A 168 -42.27 3.01 -11.46
C LEU A 168 -40.92 2.52 -10.94
N MET A 169 -40.49 1.31 -11.30
CA MET A 169 -39.18 0.78 -10.92
C MET A 169 -38.02 1.67 -11.38
N GLU A 170 -38.07 2.16 -12.61
CA GLU A 170 -37.03 3.04 -13.16
C GLU A 170 -37.07 4.41 -12.50
N ARG A 171 -38.26 4.97 -12.28
CA ARG A 171 -38.42 6.23 -11.55
C ARG A 171 -37.87 6.14 -10.12
N PHE A 172 -38.22 5.09 -9.37
CA PHE A 172 -37.74 4.89 -8.00
C PHE A 172 -36.24 4.64 -7.96
N ALA A 173 -35.68 3.88 -8.92
CA ALA A 173 -34.25 3.56 -8.95
C ALA A 173 -33.34 4.74 -9.33
N GLU A 174 -33.93 5.86 -9.75
CA GLU A 174 -33.24 7.10 -10.15
C GLU A 174 -33.49 8.27 -9.19
N ASP A 175 -34.27 8.07 -8.11
CA ASP A 175 -34.42 9.06 -7.04
C ASP A 175 -33.09 9.19 -6.26
N ALA A 176 -32.44 10.34 -6.39
CA ALA A 176 -31.13 10.59 -5.81
C ALA A 176 -31.11 10.52 -4.28
N ASP A 177 -32.18 10.91 -3.58
CA ASP A 177 -32.22 10.88 -2.12
C ASP A 177 -32.52 9.47 -1.61
N LEU A 178 -33.34 8.71 -2.32
CA LEU A 178 -33.58 7.29 -2.03
C LEU A 178 -32.28 6.49 -2.17
N LEU A 179 -31.55 6.73 -3.26
CA LEU A 179 -30.23 6.12 -3.48
C LEU A 179 -29.27 6.48 -2.34
N ALA A 180 -29.23 7.76 -1.93
CA ALA A 180 -28.40 8.20 -0.81
C ALA A 180 -28.80 7.53 0.52
N ASP A 181 -30.09 7.47 0.85
CA ASP A 181 -30.58 6.84 2.10
C ASP A 181 -30.32 5.33 2.14
N ILE A 182 -30.53 4.63 1.02
CA ILE A 182 -30.24 3.20 0.90
C ILE A 182 -28.73 2.96 1.00
N ARG A 183 -27.92 3.74 0.28
CA ARG A 183 -26.45 3.60 0.30
C ARG A 183 -25.89 3.86 1.69
N GLN A 184 -26.36 4.90 2.38
CA GLN A 184 -25.95 5.19 3.75
C GLN A 184 -26.33 4.04 4.69
N TYR A 185 -27.58 3.57 4.63
CA TYR A 185 -28.04 2.45 5.46
C TYR A 185 -27.23 1.18 5.22
N MET A 186 -27.03 0.80 3.96
CA MET A 186 -26.27 -0.39 3.59
C MET A 186 -24.77 -0.23 3.91
N GLY A 187 -24.19 0.97 3.78
CA GLY A 187 -22.81 1.23 4.20
C GLY A 187 -22.65 1.12 5.72
N ASP A 188 -23.63 1.57 6.49
CA ASP A 188 -23.60 1.56 7.95
C ASP A 188 -23.92 0.18 8.55
N GLN A 189 -24.93 -0.52 8.03
CA GLN A 189 -25.47 -1.76 8.59
C GLN A 189 -25.20 -3.00 7.74
N GLY A 190 -24.93 -2.83 6.44
CA GLY A 190 -24.76 -3.95 5.53
C GLY A 190 -23.58 -4.85 5.89
N GLU A 191 -23.70 -6.10 5.48
CA GLU A 191 -22.76 -7.16 5.76
C GLU A 191 -22.19 -7.71 4.45
N LEU A 192 -20.87 -7.96 4.45
CA LEU A 192 -20.21 -8.73 3.41
C LEU A 192 -20.15 -10.19 3.86
N LYS A 193 -20.88 -11.05 3.14
CA LYS A 193 -20.83 -12.49 3.33
C LYS A 193 -19.86 -13.12 2.34
N SER A 194 -18.91 -13.89 2.84
CA SER A 194 -17.97 -14.71 2.08
C SER A 194 -18.29 -16.19 2.26
N THR A 195 -18.42 -16.91 1.15
CA THR A 195 -18.64 -18.36 1.14
C THR A 195 -17.69 -19.06 0.17
N VAL A 196 -17.18 -20.24 0.54
CA VAL A 196 -16.38 -21.07 -0.37
C VAL A 196 -17.21 -21.57 -1.55
N VAL A 197 -16.60 -21.60 -2.74
CA VAL A 197 -17.20 -22.25 -3.90
C VAL A 197 -17.25 -23.77 -3.65
N PRO A 198 -18.43 -24.41 -3.71
CA PRO A 198 -18.55 -25.84 -3.43
C PRO A 198 -17.59 -26.69 -4.27
N GLY A 199 -16.85 -27.60 -3.62
CA GLY A 199 -15.91 -28.51 -4.26
C GLY A 199 -14.49 -27.97 -4.43
N LYS A 200 -14.20 -26.76 -3.95
CA LYS A 200 -12.85 -26.14 -3.98
C LYS A 200 -12.18 -26.01 -2.61
N GLU A 201 -12.72 -26.64 -1.57
CA GLU A 201 -12.32 -26.42 -0.17
C GLU A 201 -10.84 -26.77 0.09
N GLN A 202 -10.32 -27.83 -0.54
CA GLN A 202 -8.92 -28.22 -0.38
C GLN A 202 -7.96 -27.27 -1.10
N GLU A 203 -8.30 -26.85 -2.33
CA GLU A 203 -7.51 -25.91 -3.11
C GLU A 203 -7.51 -24.50 -2.48
N ALA A 204 -8.62 -24.14 -1.85
CA ALA A 204 -8.84 -22.86 -1.20
C ALA A 204 -8.32 -22.81 0.25
N ALA A 205 -7.56 -23.79 0.73
CA ALA A 205 -7.13 -23.89 2.14
C ALA A 205 -6.50 -22.60 2.71
N LYS A 206 -5.81 -21.81 1.87
CA LYS A 206 -5.24 -20.50 2.23
C LYS A 206 -6.27 -19.42 2.59
N PHE A 207 -7.53 -19.61 2.18
CA PHE A 207 -8.67 -18.72 2.46
C PHE A 207 -9.66 -19.36 3.45
N SER A 208 -9.25 -20.41 4.17
CA SER A 208 -10.12 -21.16 5.09
C SER A 208 -10.79 -20.29 6.16
N ASP A 209 -10.09 -19.24 6.62
CA ASP A 209 -10.63 -18.25 7.57
C ASP A 209 -11.85 -17.47 7.00
N TYR A 210 -12.14 -17.58 5.69
CA TYR A 210 -13.20 -16.88 4.97
C TYR A 210 -14.22 -17.81 4.28
N PHE A 211 -14.25 -19.10 4.60
CA PHE A 211 -15.14 -20.08 3.96
C PHE A 211 -16.62 -19.93 4.30
N ASP A 212 -16.92 -19.42 5.49
CA ASP A 212 -18.27 -19.00 5.92
C ASP A 212 -18.09 -17.88 6.93
N ASN A 213 -17.95 -16.66 6.41
CA ASN A 213 -17.68 -15.49 7.22
C ASN A 213 -18.60 -14.34 6.82
N THR A 214 -19.11 -13.62 7.83
CA THR A 214 -19.96 -12.44 7.66
C THR A 214 -19.37 -11.31 8.48
N ASP A 215 -18.99 -10.21 7.82
CA ASP A 215 -18.45 -9.03 8.48
C ASP A 215 -19.26 -7.78 8.12
N GLN A 216 -19.47 -6.89 9.10
CA GLN A 216 -20.13 -5.60 8.88
C GLN A 216 -19.23 -4.68 8.02
N LEU A 217 -19.75 -4.17 6.90
CA LEU A 217 -19.00 -3.37 5.91
C LEU A 217 -18.18 -2.24 6.55
N LYS A 218 -18.82 -1.43 7.39
CA LYS A 218 -18.21 -0.27 8.05
C LYS A 218 -16.99 -0.59 8.93
N LYS A 219 -16.87 -1.83 9.41
CA LYS A 219 -15.83 -2.25 10.37
C LYS A 219 -14.79 -3.19 9.73
N MET A 220 -14.88 -3.45 8.43
CA MET A 220 -13.98 -4.39 7.78
C MET A 220 -12.57 -3.81 7.66
N PRO A 221 -11.54 -4.53 8.15
CA PRO A 221 -10.16 -4.09 7.97
C PRO A 221 -9.69 -4.34 6.53
N SER A 222 -8.84 -3.45 6.01
CA SER A 222 -8.32 -3.46 4.63
C SER A 222 -7.79 -4.82 4.17
N HIS A 223 -6.93 -5.45 4.97
CA HIS A 223 -6.30 -6.74 4.63
C HIS A 223 -7.31 -7.88 4.45
N ARG A 224 -8.43 -7.91 5.19
CA ARG A 224 -9.47 -8.93 5.02
C ARG A 224 -10.24 -8.71 3.73
N VAL A 225 -10.58 -7.45 3.43
CA VAL A 225 -11.24 -7.09 2.17
C VAL A 225 -10.39 -7.54 0.98
N LEU A 226 -9.09 -7.23 0.97
CA LEU A 226 -8.16 -7.64 -0.10
C LEU A 226 -8.03 -9.17 -0.18
N ALA A 227 -7.94 -9.88 0.95
CA ALA A 227 -7.85 -11.34 0.97
C ALA A 227 -9.12 -12.00 0.39
N MET A 228 -10.31 -11.52 0.77
CA MET A 228 -11.59 -12.00 0.24
C MET A 228 -11.74 -11.70 -1.26
N LEU A 229 -11.38 -10.49 -1.69
CA LEU A 229 -11.40 -10.10 -3.10
C LEU A 229 -10.45 -10.95 -3.95
N ARG A 230 -9.25 -11.25 -3.42
CA ARG A 230 -8.32 -12.17 -4.08
C ARG A 230 -8.89 -13.58 -4.18
N GLY A 231 -9.47 -14.11 -3.11
CA GLY A 231 -10.14 -15.41 -3.13
C GLY A 231 -11.28 -15.48 -4.14
N ARG A 232 -12.03 -14.37 -4.32
CA ARG A 232 -13.04 -14.24 -5.38
C ARG A 232 -12.41 -14.22 -6.78
N ASN A 233 -11.37 -13.42 -7.00
CA ASN A 233 -10.72 -13.28 -8.32
C ASN A 233 -10.05 -14.58 -8.77
N GLU A 234 -9.49 -15.35 -7.85
CA GLU A 234 -8.95 -16.69 -8.11
C GLU A 234 -10.04 -17.77 -8.25
N GLY A 235 -11.32 -17.41 -8.02
CA GLY A 235 -12.47 -18.29 -8.20
C GLY A 235 -12.71 -19.29 -7.07
N PHE A 236 -12.21 -19.02 -5.86
CA PHE A 236 -12.36 -19.86 -4.67
C PHE A 236 -13.46 -19.39 -3.72
N LEU A 237 -13.75 -18.08 -3.68
CA LEU A 237 -14.77 -17.49 -2.81
C LEU A 237 -15.89 -16.83 -3.63
N GLN A 238 -17.08 -16.79 -3.06
CA GLN A 238 -18.21 -15.96 -3.48
C GLN A 238 -18.43 -14.88 -2.43
N LEU A 239 -18.61 -13.64 -2.87
CA LEU A 239 -18.87 -12.50 -2.01
C LEU A 239 -20.24 -11.94 -2.33
N LYS A 240 -21.02 -11.63 -1.30
CA LYS A 240 -22.33 -11.00 -1.41
C LYS A 240 -22.45 -9.88 -0.36
N VAL A 241 -22.95 -8.73 -0.78
CA VAL A 241 -23.33 -7.64 0.12
C VAL A 241 -24.84 -7.65 0.32
N ASP A 242 -25.31 -7.68 1.57
CA ASP A 242 -26.74 -7.56 1.88
C ASP A 242 -26.98 -6.86 3.22
N ALA A 243 -28.23 -6.48 3.49
CA ALA A 243 -28.61 -6.04 4.83
C ALA A 243 -28.58 -7.22 5.81
N PRO A 244 -28.33 -6.99 7.12
CA PRO A 244 -28.48 -8.03 8.13
C PRO A 244 -29.90 -8.60 8.11
N ASP A 245 -30.01 -9.91 8.28
CA ASP A 245 -31.30 -10.57 8.48
C ASP A 245 -31.81 -10.25 9.89
N ASP A 246 -32.85 -9.43 9.97
CA ASP A 246 -33.51 -9.05 11.22
C ASP A 246 -34.74 -9.93 11.54
N GLY A 247 -34.96 -10.99 10.74
CA GLY A 247 -36.11 -11.89 10.86
C GLY A 247 -37.44 -11.27 10.43
N SER A 248 -37.43 -10.08 9.81
CA SER A 248 -38.63 -9.46 9.27
C SER A 248 -39.02 -10.03 7.90
N ASP A 249 -40.34 -10.05 7.62
CA ASP A 249 -40.85 -10.51 6.33
C ASP A 249 -40.52 -9.57 5.16
N THR A 250 -40.09 -8.33 5.45
CA THR A 250 -39.82 -7.30 4.44
C THR A 250 -38.39 -6.81 4.56
N HIS A 251 -37.63 -6.88 3.48
CA HIS A 251 -36.26 -6.40 3.46
C HIS A 251 -36.18 -4.91 3.86
N PRO A 252 -35.23 -4.48 4.71
CA PRO A 252 -35.15 -3.08 5.17
C PRO A 252 -35.08 -2.04 4.06
N CYS A 253 -34.41 -2.37 2.94
CA CYS A 253 -34.38 -1.48 1.77
C CYS A 253 -35.72 -1.41 1.01
N GLU A 254 -36.53 -2.48 1.02
CA GLU A 254 -37.89 -2.45 0.47
C GLU A 254 -38.77 -1.48 1.28
N PHE A 255 -38.65 -1.51 2.61
CA PHE A 255 -39.33 -0.53 3.48
C PHE A 255 -38.94 0.92 3.17
N LYS A 256 -37.65 1.19 2.93
CA LYS A 256 -37.18 2.54 2.54
C LYS A 256 -37.77 3.01 1.21
N ILE A 257 -37.81 2.12 0.20
CA ILE A 257 -38.43 2.41 -1.10
C ILE A 257 -39.92 2.71 -0.92
N ALA A 258 -40.65 1.88 -0.16
CA ALA A 258 -42.08 2.07 0.09
C ALA A 258 -42.33 3.42 0.81
N LYS A 259 -41.58 3.71 1.88
CA LYS A 259 -41.70 4.94 2.66
C LYS A 259 -41.44 6.19 1.82
N ARG A 260 -40.38 6.20 0.99
CA ARG A 260 -40.04 7.34 0.12
C ARG A 260 -41.15 7.65 -0.89
N ASN A 261 -41.85 6.61 -1.36
CA ASN A 261 -42.88 6.72 -2.38
C ASN A 261 -44.31 6.70 -1.81
N GLY A 262 -44.48 6.80 -0.49
CA GLY A 262 -45.80 6.84 0.15
C GLY A 262 -46.61 5.54 0.07
N ILE A 263 -45.97 4.41 -0.23
CA ILE A 263 -46.63 3.11 -0.39
C ILE A 263 -46.80 2.47 0.99
N GLN A 264 -48.02 2.03 1.30
CA GLN A 264 -48.36 1.38 2.57
C GLN A 264 -49.34 0.23 2.32
N SER A 265 -49.14 -0.90 2.99
CA SER A 265 -50.06 -2.03 2.94
C SER A 265 -51.23 -1.80 3.88
N GLN A 266 -52.36 -1.32 3.36
CA GLN A 266 -53.61 -1.11 4.10
C GLN A 266 -54.73 -2.07 3.65
N GLY A 267 -54.45 -2.99 2.72
CA GLY A 267 -55.41 -3.94 2.16
C GLY A 267 -56.28 -3.35 1.05
N ARG A 268 -55.83 -2.27 0.41
CA ARG A 268 -56.49 -1.66 -0.75
C ARG A 268 -56.17 -2.44 -2.03
N LYS A 269 -56.97 -2.23 -3.07
CA LYS A 269 -56.93 -3.03 -4.29
C LYS A 269 -55.58 -2.98 -5.03
N ALA A 270 -54.88 -1.85 -5.03
CA ALA A 270 -53.58 -1.73 -5.67
C ALA A 270 -52.38 -2.02 -4.75
N ASP A 271 -52.59 -2.22 -3.43
CA ASP A 271 -51.49 -2.34 -2.47
C ASP A 271 -50.58 -3.54 -2.79
N ASP A 272 -51.15 -4.69 -3.19
CA ASP A 272 -50.37 -5.89 -3.55
C ASP A 272 -49.50 -5.65 -4.79
N TRP A 273 -50.04 -4.96 -5.81
CA TRP A 273 -49.30 -4.59 -7.01
C TRP A 273 -48.20 -3.57 -6.70
N LEU A 274 -48.48 -2.57 -5.87
CA LEU A 274 -47.48 -1.57 -5.43
C LEU A 274 -46.37 -2.20 -4.59
N ASN A 275 -46.69 -3.14 -3.70
CA ASN A 275 -45.68 -3.90 -2.96
C ASN A 275 -44.82 -4.76 -3.88
N GLU A 276 -45.42 -5.34 -4.93
CA GLU A 276 -44.66 -6.04 -5.96
C GLU A 276 -43.70 -5.09 -6.70
N VAL A 277 -44.14 -3.88 -7.06
CA VAL A 277 -43.29 -2.83 -7.64
C VAL A 277 -42.11 -2.51 -6.71
N VAL A 278 -42.34 -2.32 -5.41
CA VAL A 278 -41.29 -2.05 -4.41
C VAL A 278 -40.27 -3.19 -4.38
N ARG A 279 -40.74 -4.43 -4.26
CA ARG A 279 -39.88 -5.63 -4.22
C ARG A 279 -39.06 -5.78 -5.49
N TRP A 280 -39.66 -5.56 -6.66
CA TRP A 280 -38.95 -5.60 -7.94
C TRP A 280 -37.94 -4.47 -8.09
N THR A 281 -38.27 -3.26 -7.60
CA THR A 281 -37.35 -2.13 -7.57
C THR A 281 -36.08 -2.49 -6.79
N TRP A 282 -36.24 -3.10 -5.61
CA TRP A 282 -35.09 -3.61 -4.85
C TRP A 282 -34.36 -4.73 -5.60
N LYS A 283 -35.02 -5.87 -5.82
CA LYS A 283 -34.38 -7.10 -6.30
C LYS A 283 -33.78 -7.00 -7.70
N ILE A 284 -34.41 -6.22 -8.60
CA ILE A 284 -34.02 -6.18 -10.03
C ILE A 284 -33.15 -4.96 -10.34
N LYS A 285 -33.40 -3.79 -9.70
CA LYS A 285 -32.70 -2.55 -10.04
C LYS A 285 -31.68 -2.13 -8.98
N LEU A 286 -32.04 -2.13 -7.70
CA LEU A 286 -31.23 -1.49 -6.66
C LEU A 286 -30.27 -2.43 -5.94
N GLN A 287 -30.60 -3.70 -5.70
CA GLN A 287 -29.78 -4.62 -4.92
C GLN A 287 -28.39 -4.81 -5.54
N LEU A 288 -28.33 -5.23 -6.81
CA LEU A 288 -27.05 -5.43 -7.52
C LEU A 288 -26.28 -4.11 -7.69
N LYS A 289 -26.99 -3.00 -7.90
CA LYS A 289 -26.38 -1.66 -7.99
C LYS A 289 -25.68 -1.32 -6.67
N MET A 290 -26.39 -1.43 -5.55
CA MET A 290 -25.86 -1.15 -4.22
C MET A 290 -24.72 -2.10 -3.84
N GLU A 291 -24.87 -3.40 -4.12
CA GLU A 291 -23.82 -4.39 -3.91
C GLU A 291 -22.55 -4.02 -4.69
N THR A 292 -22.68 -3.66 -5.96
CA THR A 292 -21.54 -3.28 -6.81
C THR A 292 -20.89 -1.99 -6.33
N GLU A 293 -21.69 -0.96 -6.01
CA GLU A 293 -21.21 0.34 -5.53
C GLU A 293 -20.46 0.20 -4.19
N LEU A 294 -21.07 -0.46 -3.21
CA LEU A 294 -20.49 -0.61 -1.87
C LEU A 294 -19.27 -1.51 -1.87
N LEU A 295 -19.27 -2.58 -2.68
CA LEU A 295 -18.10 -3.42 -2.83
C LEU A 295 -16.94 -2.66 -3.48
N ALA A 296 -17.23 -1.79 -4.47
CA ALA A 296 -16.22 -0.93 -5.07
C ALA A 296 -15.68 0.11 -4.07
N GLU A 297 -16.54 0.68 -3.24
CA GLU A 297 -16.17 1.64 -2.19
C GLU A 297 -15.24 1.02 -1.14
N ILE A 298 -15.62 -0.13 -0.55
CA ILE A 298 -14.76 -0.80 0.44
C ILE A 298 -13.45 -1.29 -0.18
N ARG A 299 -13.49 -1.71 -1.46
CA ARG A 299 -12.28 -2.07 -2.20
C ARG A 299 -11.36 -0.88 -2.34
N GLN A 300 -11.88 0.27 -2.78
CA GLN A 300 -11.09 1.47 -2.96
C GLN A 300 -10.48 1.94 -1.62
N ALA A 301 -11.26 1.92 -0.53
CA ALA A 301 -10.76 2.26 0.79
C ALA A 301 -9.63 1.30 1.23
N ALA A 302 -9.81 0.00 1.05
CA ALA A 302 -8.81 -1.01 1.38
C ALA A 302 -7.53 -0.89 0.53
N GLU A 303 -7.66 -0.59 -0.76
CA GLU A 303 -6.53 -0.35 -1.66
C GLU A 303 -5.73 0.90 -1.25
N VAL A 304 -6.40 2.01 -0.92
CA VAL A 304 -5.75 3.25 -0.47
C VAL A 304 -4.94 3.02 0.81
N GLU A 305 -5.54 2.34 1.80
CA GLU A 305 -4.89 2.02 3.07
C GLU A 305 -3.68 1.09 2.85
N ALA A 306 -3.83 0.04 2.04
CA ALA A 306 -2.73 -0.88 1.73
C ALA A 306 -1.59 -0.17 0.98
N ILE A 307 -1.91 0.68 0.00
CA ILE A 307 -0.90 1.46 -0.74
C ILE A 307 -0.15 2.41 0.20
N HIS A 308 -0.84 3.03 1.16
CA HIS A 308 -0.18 3.87 2.17
C HIS A 308 0.84 3.08 2.99
N VAL A 309 0.48 1.89 3.46
CA VAL A 309 1.39 0.98 4.17
C VAL A 309 2.59 0.58 3.29
N PHE A 310 2.34 0.23 2.02
CA PHE A 310 3.41 -0.08 1.07
C PHE A 310 4.38 1.09 0.86
N GLY A 311 3.86 2.31 0.80
CA GLY A 311 4.66 3.53 0.74
C GLY A 311 5.53 3.72 1.98
N GLN A 312 4.99 3.46 3.17
CA GLN A 312 5.75 3.56 4.42
C GLN A 312 6.87 2.51 4.51
N ASN A 313 6.58 1.27 4.09
CA ASN A 313 7.59 0.20 4.02
C ASN A 313 8.69 0.54 3.01
N LEU A 314 8.32 1.07 1.83
CA LEU A 314 9.30 1.51 0.84
C LEU A 314 10.19 2.63 1.40
N LYS A 315 9.60 3.60 2.09
CA LYS A 315 10.33 4.71 2.73
C LYS A 315 11.36 4.19 3.72
N ASP A 316 10.99 3.24 4.57
CA ASP A 316 11.90 2.63 5.55
C ASP A 316 13.06 1.90 4.86
N LEU A 317 12.79 1.15 3.78
CA LEU A 317 13.82 0.47 2.99
C LEU A 317 14.79 1.45 2.31
N LEU A 318 14.28 2.54 1.73
CA LEU A 318 15.08 3.56 1.06
C LEU A 318 15.93 4.36 2.05
N LEU A 319 15.43 4.59 3.26
CA LEU A 319 16.12 5.32 4.32
C LEU A 319 16.89 4.40 5.28
N ALA A 320 17.07 3.12 4.92
CA ALA A 320 17.93 2.21 5.65
C ALA A 320 19.37 2.73 5.71
N ALA A 321 20.06 2.39 6.80
CA ALA A 321 21.42 2.86 7.05
C ALA A 321 22.39 2.37 5.94
N PRO A 322 23.14 3.27 5.29
CA PRO A 322 24.19 2.88 4.36
C PRO A 322 25.40 2.34 5.12
N ALA A 323 26.00 1.22 4.68
CA ALA A 323 27.25 0.72 5.26
C ALA A 323 28.47 1.58 4.85
N GLY A 324 28.29 2.43 3.84
CA GLY A 324 29.25 3.42 3.39
C GLY A 324 30.22 2.92 2.31
N GLN A 325 31.22 3.74 2.02
CA GLN A 325 32.20 3.55 0.93
C GLN A 325 33.26 2.50 1.29
N LYS A 326 32.85 1.24 1.43
CA LYS A 326 33.71 0.09 1.74
C LYS A 326 33.68 -0.92 0.61
N ALA A 327 34.83 -1.53 0.28
CA ALA A 327 34.88 -2.57 -0.73
C ALA A 327 34.02 -3.76 -0.27
N THR A 328 33.12 -4.20 -1.15
CA THR A 328 32.05 -5.12 -0.79
C THR A 328 31.99 -6.27 -1.79
N MET A 329 31.88 -7.49 -1.27
CA MET A 329 31.61 -8.70 -2.05
C MET A 329 30.13 -9.06 -1.89
N GLY A 330 29.38 -9.00 -2.97
CA GLY A 330 28.00 -9.47 -3.04
C GLY A 330 27.94 -10.95 -3.33
N LEU A 331 27.16 -11.68 -2.53
CA LEU A 331 26.87 -13.08 -2.69
C LEU A 331 25.35 -13.23 -2.90
N ASP A 332 24.97 -13.63 -4.11
CA ASP A 332 23.60 -14.00 -4.48
C ASP A 332 23.45 -15.53 -4.32
N PRO A 333 22.80 -16.00 -3.23
CA PRO A 333 22.74 -17.40 -2.88
C PRO A 333 22.03 -18.27 -3.92
N GLY A 334 22.39 -19.56 -3.94
CA GLY A 334 21.72 -20.52 -4.80
C GLY A 334 22.22 -21.94 -4.58
N LEU A 335 21.31 -22.91 -4.76
CA LEU A 335 21.63 -24.34 -4.67
C LEU A 335 22.17 -24.85 -6.01
N ARG A 336 21.27 -25.28 -6.90
CA ARG A 336 21.60 -25.92 -8.18
C ARG A 336 22.42 -25.03 -9.12
N THR A 337 22.16 -23.72 -9.12
CA THR A 337 22.85 -22.74 -9.98
C THR A 337 24.11 -22.15 -9.33
N GLY A 338 24.44 -22.58 -8.10
CA GLY A 338 25.55 -22.02 -7.33
C GLY A 338 25.27 -20.64 -6.76
N VAL A 339 26.21 -20.16 -5.95
CA VAL A 339 26.23 -18.81 -5.40
C VAL A 339 26.97 -17.91 -6.38
N LYS A 340 26.33 -16.82 -6.83
CA LYS A 340 26.97 -15.85 -7.72
C LYS A 340 27.66 -14.81 -6.85
N VAL A 341 28.91 -14.51 -7.20
CA VAL A 341 29.78 -13.63 -6.42
C VAL A 341 30.20 -12.47 -7.30
N ALA A 342 30.06 -11.24 -6.81
CA ALA A 342 30.57 -10.04 -7.46
C ALA A 342 31.29 -9.16 -6.45
N VAL A 343 32.39 -8.53 -6.85
CA VAL A 343 33.13 -7.59 -6.00
C VAL A 343 33.01 -6.18 -6.58
N ILE A 344 32.69 -5.24 -5.69
CA ILE A 344 32.72 -3.82 -5.97
C ILE A 344 33.73 -3.10 -5.07
N ASP A 345 34.36 -2.04 -5.58
CA ASP A 345 35.21 -1.17 -4.76
C ASP A 345 34.38 -0.23 -3.88
N SER A 346 35.07 0.63 -3.12
CA SER A 346 34.46 1.64 -2.25
C SER A 346 33.60 2.68 -2.97
N THR A 347 33.72 2.81 -4.30
CA THR A 347 32.90 3.70 -5.13
C THR A 347 31.68 3.00 -5.74
N GLY A 348 31.57 1.68 -5.57
CA GLY A 348 30.53 0.85 -6.18
C GLY A 348 30.86 0.39 -7.60
N LYS A 349 32.10 0.60 -8.05
CA LYS A 349 32.57 0.11 -9.36
C LYS A 349 32.81 -1.39 -9.30
N TYR A 350 32.27 -2.10 -10.28
CA TYR A 350 32.50 -3.54 -10.46
C TYR A 350 33.98 -3.84 -10.75
N LEU A 351 34.53 -4.85 -10.05
CA LEU A 351 35.93 -5.26 -10.16
C LEU A 351 36.10 -6.68 -10.71
N ASP A 352 35.34 -7.64 -10.20
CA ASP A 352 35.50 -9.07 -10.50
C ASP A 352 34.22 -9.85 -10.17
N SER A 353 34.04 -11.03 -10.76
CA SER A 353 32.95 -11.95 -10.43
C SER A 353 33.33 -13.41 -10.65
N MET A 354 32.60 -14.29 -9.97
CA MET A 354 32.68 -15.73 -10.18
C MET A 354 31.38 -16.41 -9.76
N ALA A 355 31.22 -17.68 -10.14
CA ALA A 355 30.21 -18.57 -9.58
C ALA A 355 30.91 -19.67 -8.79
N ILE A 356 30.47 -19.88 -7.56
CA ILE A 356 30.95 -20.95 -6.68
C ILE A 356 29.81 -21.93 -6.40
N PHE A 357 30.13 -23.18 -6.06
CA PHE A 357 29.13 -24.22 -5.84
C PHE A 357 29.29 -24.92 -4.48
N PRO A 358 29.23 -24.16 -3.37
CA PRO A 358 29.44 -24.69 -2.02
C PRO A 358 28.35 -25.68 -1.60
N HIS A 359 27.15 -25.56 -2.17
CA HIS A 359 25.94 -26.26 -1.73
C HIS A 359 25.59 -27.44 -2.62
N GLN A 360 24.53 -28.17 -2.25
CA GLN A 360 23.99 -29.24 -3.10
C GLN A 360 23.61 -28.70 -4.50
N PRO A 361 23.90 -29.45 -5.57
CA PRO A 361 24.36 -30.84 -5.57
C PRO A 361 25.89 -31.02 -5.58
N ARG A 362 26.70 -29.96 -5.76
CA ARG A 362 28.15 -30.09 -5.94
C ARG A 362 28.95 -30.16 -4.64
N ASN A 363 28.45 -29.52 -3.58
CA ASN A 363 29.04 -29.54 -2.23
C ASN A 363 30.53 -29.15 -2.18
N GLN A 364 30.97 -28.18 -3.00
CA GLN A 364 32.37 -27.73 -3.09
C GLN A 364 32.69 -26.69 -2.01
N TRP A 365 32.51 -27.06 -0.73
CA TRP A 365 32.56 -26.13 0.40
C TRP A 365 33.94 -25.49 0.62
N ASP A 366 34.99 -26.29 0.85
CA ASP A 366 36.34 -25.79 1.14
C ASP A 366 36.97 -25.08 -0.08
N GLU A 367 36.70 -25.57 -1.29
CA GLU A 367 37.12 -24.92 -2.54
C GLU A 367 36.50 -23.53 -2.66
N SER A 368 35.21 -23.40 -2.35
CA SER A 368 34.50 -22.11 -2.37
C SER A 368 35.09 -21.13 -1.35
N ILE A 369 35.42 -21.59 -0.12
CA ILE A 369 36.08 -20.76 0.89
C ILE A 369 37.43 -20.25 0.38
N ALA A 370 38.26 -21.13 -0.20
CA ALA A 370 39.58 -20.75 -0.71
C ALA A 370 39.49 -19.70 -1.84
N LEU A 371 38.52 -19.87 -2.75
CA LEU A 371 38.27 -18.91 -3.83
C LEU A 371 37.79 -17.56 -3.29
N LEU A 372 36.85 -17.55 -2.34
CA LEU A 372 36.35 -16.33 -1.71
C LEU A 372 37.49 -15.59 -0.97
N ALA A 373 38.32 -16.29 -0.20
CA ALA A 373 39.46 -15.70 0.51
C ALA A 373 40.45 -15.05 -0.46
N LYS A 374 40.78 -15.74 -1.56
CA LYS A 374 41.68 -15.21 -2.59
C LYS A 374 41.12 -13.95 -3.25
N MET A 375 39.83 -13.94 -3.58
CA MET A 375 39.17 -12.80 -4.20
C MET A 375 39.04 -11.62 -3.21
N ALA A 376 38.72 -11.90 -1.95
CA ALA A 376 38.65 -10.90 -0.89
C ALA A 376 40.00 -10.20 -0.65
N ALA A 377 41.09 -10.98 -0.58
CA ALA A 377 42.45 -10.45 -0.43
C ALA A 377 42.89 -9.62 -1.65
N LYS A 378 42.61 -10.10 -2.88
CA LYS A 378 42.96 -9.41 -4.13
C LYS A 378 42.36 -8.01 -4.21
N HIS A 379 41.15 -7.82 -3.69
CA HIS A 379 40.39 -6.59 -3.83
C HIS A 379 40.21 -5.80 -2.53
N ASN A 380 40.89 -6.20 -1.45
CA ASN A 380 40.79 -5.59 -0.11
C ASN A 380 39.34 -5.46 0.37
N VAL A 381 38.55 -6.52 0.21
CA VAL A 381 37.14 -6.55 0.60
C VAL A 381 37.01 -6.35 2.11
N ASN A 382 36.06 -5.52 2.52
CA ASN A 382 35.73 -5.29 3.93
C ASN A 382 34.41 -5.96 4.32
N LEU A 383 33.42 -5.93 3.43
CA LEU A 383 32.05 -6.38 3.70
C LEU A 383 31.66 -7.54 2.77
N LEU A 384 30.96 -8.53 3.33
CA LEU A 384 30.29 -9.59 2.58
C LEU A 384 28.77 -9.32 2.65
N ALA A 385 28.17 -8.93 1.52
CA ALA A 385 26.74 -8.70 1.39
C ALA A 385 26.06 -9.99 0.90
N ILE A 386 25.23 -10.61 1.72
CA ILE A 386 24.59 -11.90 1.42
C ILE A 386 23.10 -11.66 1.15
N GLY A 387 22.61 -12.04 -0.02
CA GLY A 387 21.17 -11.98 -0.33
C GLY A 387 20.35 -12.86 0.61
N ASN A 388 19.14 -12.45 0.99
CA ASN A 388 18.28 -13.19 1.91
C ASN A 388 17.37 -14.24 1.26
N GLY A 389 17.61 -14.62 0.01
CA GLY A 389 16.82 -15.62 -0.71
C GLY A 389 17.10 -17.07 -0.40
N THR A 390 16.93 -17.90 -1.43
CA THR A 390 17.10 -19.35 -1.34
C THR A 390 18.55 -19.72 -1.08
N ALA A 391 18.82 -20.56 -0.07
CA ALA A 391 20.16 -20.95 0.38
C ALA A 391 20.99 -19.83 1.04
N SER A 392 20.33 -18.77 1.50
CA SER A 392 20.99 -17.64 2.15
C SER A 392 21.65 -18.01 3.48
N ARG A 393 21.05 -18.89 4.27
CA ARG A 393 21.64 -19.40 5.51
C ARG A 393 22.90 -20.22 5.30
N GLU A 394 22.87 -21.14 4.34
CA GLU A 394 24.01 -21.99 4.00
C GLU A 394 25.17 -21.11 3.51
N THR A 395 24.84 -20.04 2.78
CA THR A 395 25.82 -19.04 2.32
C THR A 395 26.32 -18.14 3.46
N ASP A 396 25.46 -17.79 4.42
CA ASP A 396 25.85 -17.08 5.64
C ASP A 396 26.81 -17.91 6.51
N ARG A 397 26.55 -19.21 6.64
CA ARG A 397 27.45 -20.16 7.31
C ARG A 397 28.77 -20.27 6.58
N LEU A 398 28.77 -20.35 5.24
CA LEU A 398 29.99 -20.35 4.43
C LEU A 398 30.82 -19.09 4.71
N CYS A 399 30.19 -17.92 4.76
CA CYS A 399 30.86 -16.66 5.06
C CYS A 399 31.37 -16.60 6.51
N ALA A 400 30.64 -17.16 7.47
CA ALA A 400 31.08 -17.27 8.87
C ALA A 400 32.34 -18.14 8.99
N GLU A 401 32.37 -19.28 8.29
CA GLU A 401 33.55 -20.15 8.26
C GLU A 401 34.73 -19.50 7.54
N LEU A 402 34.50 -18.76 6.45
CA LEU A 402 35.51 -17.93 5.78
C LEU A 402 36.15 -16.93 6.76
N ILE A 403 35.33 -16.15 7.48
CA ILE A 403 35.80 -15.18 8.48
C ILE A 403 36.62 -15.86 9.57
N LYS A 404 36.16 -17.02 10.06
CA LYS A 404 36.84 -17.79 11.10
C LYS A 404 38.20 -18.36 10.64
N LYS A 405 38.28 -18.83 9.39
CA LYS A 405 39.52 -19.38 8.80
C LYS A 405 40.52 -18.28 8.40
N HIS A 406 40.05 -17.07 8.09
CA HIS A 406 40.86 -15.94 7.59
C HIS A 406 40.61 -14.65 8.39
N PRO A 407 40.93 -14.62 9.70
CA PRO A 407 40.69 -13.45 10.55
C PRO A 407 41.54 -12.23 10.15
N ASP A 408 42.65 -12.44 9.44
CA ASP A 408 43.56 -11.43 8.91
C ASP A 408 42.91 -10.51 7.87
N LEU A 409 41.85 -10.98 7.20
CA LEU A 409 41.13 -10.18 6.19
C LEU A 409 40.16 -9.16 6.79
N GLY A 410 39.85 -9.24 8.09
CA GLY A 410 38.96 -8.27 8.76
C GLY A 410 37.56 -8.19 8.16
N LEU A 411 37.07 -9.29 7.60
CA LEU A 411 35.78 -9.35 6.89
C LEU A 411 34.60 -9.29 7.86
N GLN A 412 33.55 -8.58 7.46
CA GLN A 412 32.27 -8.55 8.16
C GLN A 412 31.16 -9.03 7.23
N LYS A 413 30.36 -10.03 7.66
CA LYS A 413 29.20 -10.52 6.90
C LYS A 413 27.93 -9.79 7.31
N ILE A 414 27.10 -9.45 6.32
CA ILE A 414 25.83 -8.76 6.49
C ILE A 414 24.80 -9.36 5.54
N MET A 415 23.62 -9.65 6.07
CA MET A 415 22.45 -10.05 5.28
C MET A 415 21.77 -8.82 4.67
N VAL A 416 21.39 -8.93 3.41
CA VAL A 416 20.79 -7.86 2.62
C VAL A 416 19.56 -8.40 1.92
N SER A 417 18.49 -7.61 1.88
CA SER A 417 17.30 -7.96 1.10
C SER A 417 17.67 -8.13 -0.36
N GLU A 418 17.25 -9.21 -1.00
CA GLU A 418 17.37 -9.41 -2.46
C GLU A 418 16.11 -8.95 -3.22
N ALA A 419 15.12 -8.39 -2.53
CA ALA A 419 13.86 -7.96 -3.14
C ALA A 419 14.13 -7.01 -4.33
N GLY A 420 13.61 -7.35 -5.51
CA GLY A 420 13.82 -6.59 -6.74
C GLY A 420 15.21 -6.77 -7.41
N ALA A 421 16.17 -7.49 -6.82
CA ALA A 421 17.49 -7.72 -7.44
C ALA A 421 17.38 -8.48 -8.77
N SER A 422 16.49 -9.47 -8.85
CA SER A 422 16.20 -10.18 -10.11
C SER A 422 15.55 -9.25 -11.15
N VAL A 423 14.67 -8.35 -10.73
CA VAL A 423 14.02 -7.36 -11.62
C VAL A 423 15.05 -6.38 -12.16
N TYR A 424 15.93 -5.86 -11.31
CA TYR A 424 17.07 -5.05 -11.72
C TYR A 424 17.94 -5.80 -12.74
N SER A 425 18.33 -7.04 -12.44
CA SER A 425 19.27 -7.80 -13.27
C SER A 425 18.81 -8.01 -14.72
N ALA A 426 17.48 -8.12 -14.91
CA ALA A 426 16.83 -8.28 -16.20
C ALA A 426 16.40 -6.94 -16.84
N SER A 427 16.64 -5.80 -16.18
CA SER A 427 16.24 -4.48 -16.67
C SER A 427 17.16 -3.95 -17.78
N GLU A 428 16.63 -3.02 -18.58
CA GLU A 428 17.41 -2.27 -19.56
C GLU A 428 18.52 -1.44 -18.91
N ILE A 429 18.29 -0.94 -17.69
CA ILE A 429 19.29 -0.17 -16.93
C ILE A 429 20.49 -1.06 -16.60
N ALA A 430 20.27 -2.27 -16.08
CA ALA A 430 21.36 -3.19 -15.77
C ALA A 430 22.06 -3.70 -17.03
N ALA A 431 21.32 -3.90 -18.13
CA ALA A 431 21.90 -4.27 -19.42
C ALA A 431 22.78 -3.16 -19.99
N ALA A 432 22.43 -1.89 -19.79
CA ALA A 432 23.25 -0.74 -20.18
C ALA A 432 24.46 -0.54 -19.26
N GLU A 433 24.31 -0.75 -17.94
CA GLU A 433 25.42 -0.68 -16.98
C GLU A 433 26.44 -1.81 -17.19
N PHE A 434 25.98 -3.02 -17.54
CA PHE A 434 26.80 -4.22 -17.66
C PHE A 434 26.46 -5.09 -18.89
N PRO A 435 26.76 -4.63 -20.12
CA PRO A 435 26.37 -5.33 -21.35
C PRO A 435 26.96 -6.74 -21.45
N GLU A 436 28.22 -6.88 -21.05
CA GLU A 436 29.03 -8.10 -21.20
C GLU A 436 28.84 -9.10 -20.04
N LEU A 437 28.12 -8.73 -18.98
CA LEU A 437 27.92 -9.61 -17.82
C LEU A 437 26.61 -10.39 -17.93
N ASP A 438 26.67 -11.65 -17.51
CA ASP A 438 25.49 -12.50 -17.37
C ASP A 438 24.47 -11.90 -16.39
N VAL A 439 23.19 -12.14 -16.67
CA VAL A 439 22.07 -11.64 -15.86
C VAL A 439 22.23 -12.00 -14.38
N THR A 440 22.71 -13.20 -14.06
CA THR A 440 22.84 -13.64 -12.66
C THR A 440 23.93 -12.88 -11.89
N ILE A 441 25.00 -12.44 -12.56
CA ILE A 441 26.06 -11.64 -11.92
C ILE A 441 25.56 -10.22 -11.61
N ARG A 442 24.70 -9.65 -12.47
CA ARG A 442 24.10 -8.33 -12.24
C ARG A 442 23.29 -8.29 -10.94
N GLY A 443 22.63 -9.40 -10.58
CA GLY A 443 21.96 -9.55 -9.28
C GLY A 443 22.92 -9.44 -8.10
N ALA A 444 24.06 -10.15 -8.14
CA ALA A 444 25.08 -10.09 -7.09
C ALA A 444 25.71 -8.68 -6.95
N ILE A 445 25.89 -7.97 -8.06
CA ILE A 445 26.34 -6.56 -8.04
C ILE A 445 25.31 -5.68 -7.31
N SER A 446 24.02 -5.88 -7.59
CA SER A 446 22.95 -5.12 -6.92
C SER A 446 22.92 -5.36 -5.41
N ILE A 447 23.09 -6.61 -4.97
CA ILE A 447 23.19 -6.96 -3.54
C ILE A 447 24.36 -6.23 -2.87
N ALA A 448 25.54 -6.19 -3.52
CA ALA A 448 26.71 -5.50 -3.00
C ALA A 448 26.49 -3.98 -2.89
N ARG A 449 25.96 -3.35 -3.94
CA ARG A 449 25.72 -1.90 -4.00
C ARG A 449 24.64 -1.46 -3.01
N ARG A 450 23.60 -2.27 -2.83
CA ARG A 450 22.53 -2.02 -1.86
C ARG A 450 23.05 -1.95 -0.42
N LEU A 451 24.07 -2.73 -0.06
CA LEU A 451 24.70 -2.62 1.25
C LEU A 451 25.45 -1.29 1.41
N GLN A 452 26.17 -0.85 0.38
CA GLN A 452 26.90 0.42 0.41
C GLN A 452 25.95 1.60 0.57
N ASP A 453 24.90 1.67 -0.25
CA ASP A 453 23.85 2.68 -0.19
C ASP A 453 22.52 2.13 -0.73
N PRO A 454 21.55 1.81 0.16
CA PRO A 454 20.25 1.27 -0.23
C PRO A 454 19.49 2.20 -1.16
N LEU A 455 19.49 3.51 -0.89
CA LEU A 455 18.78 4.50 -1.69
C LEU A 455 19.33 4.54 -3.12
N ALA A 456 20.65 4.64 -3.27
CA ALA A 456 21.27 4.80 -4.59
C ALA A 456 21.05 3.60 -5.53
N GLU A 457 20.86 2.40 -4.96
CA GLU A 457 20.66 1.17 -5.73
C GLU A 457 19.17 0.86 -5.93
N LEU A 458 18.31 1.02 -4.91
CA LEU A 458 16.88 0.69 -5.02
C LEU A 458 16.13 1.60 -6.00
N VAL A 459 16.54 2.86 -6.16
CA VAL A 459 15.90 3.77 -7.15
C VAL A 459 16.15 3.39 -8.61
N LYS A 460 17.04 2.44 -8.89
CA LYS A 460 17.22 1.89 -10.24
C LYS A 460 16.14 0.88 -10.62
N ILE A 461 15.34 0.47 -9.64
CA ILE A 461 14.28 -0.51 -9.78
C ILE A 461 12.96 0.25 -9.86
N ASP A 462 12.05 -0.22 -10.71
CA ASP A 462 10.67 0.25 -10.70
C ASP A 462 10.09 0.06 -9.28
N PRO A 463 9.67 1.13 -8.56
CA PRO A 463 9.29 1.04 -7.15
C PRO A 463 8.20 0.00 -6.88
N LYS A 464 7.25 -0.20 -7.81
CA LYS A 464 6.19 -1.23 -7.66
C LYS A 464 6.69 -2.66 -7.83
N SER A 465 7.92 -2.86 -8.28
CA SER A 465 8.57 -4.17 -8.39
C SER A 465 9.44 -4.49 -7.17
N ILE A 466 9.62 -3.53 -6.26
CA ILE A 466 10.16 -3.77 -4.94
C ILE A 466 9.04 -4.37 -4.11
N GLY A 467 9.23 -5.57 -3.56
CA GLY A 467 8.24 -6.23 -2.72
C GLY A 467 8.11 -5.51 -1.38
N VAL A 468 7.07 -4.67 -1.24
CA VAL A 468 6.84 -3.79 -0.07
C VAL A 468 5.57 -4.14 0.70
N GLY A 469 4.85 -5.18 0.27
CA GLY A 469 3.84 -5.82 1.11
C GLY A 469 3.05 -6.93 0.43
N GLN A 470 2.22 -7.60 1.23
CA GLN A 470 1.29 -8.62 0.74
C GLN A 470 0.19 -7.97 -0.11
N TYR A 471 -0.29 -8.68 -1.14
CA TYR A 471 -1.34 -8.20 -2.04
C TYR A 471 -0.99 -6.96 -2.89
N GLN A 472 0.28 -6.59 -2.96
CA GLN A 472 0.75 -5.46 -3.79
C GLN A 472 0.36 -5.58 -5.28
N HIS A 473 0.21 -6.79 -5.80
CA HIS A 473 -0.26 -7.03 -7.17
C HIS A 473 -1.78 -7.01 -7.33
N ASP A 474 -2.52 -7.04 -6.22
CA ASP A 474 -3.99 -7.10 -6.19
C ASP A 474 -4.63 -5.70 -6.06
N VAL A 475 -3.84 -4.67 -5.70
CA VAL A 475 -4.30 -3.27 -5.62
C VAL A 475 -4.23 -2.55 -6.97
N ASN A 476 -4.82 -1.35 -7.06
CA ASN A 476 -4.71 -0.49 -8.23
C ASN A 476 -3.25 -0.12 -8.56
N GLN A 477 -2.73 -0.68 -9.65
CA GLN A 477 -1.33 -0.54 -10.04
C GLN A 477 -0.93 0.88 -10.45
N THR A 478 -1.88 1.67 -10.98
CA THR A 478 -1.63 3.08 -11.34
C THR A 478 -1.49 3.95 -10.10
N GLN A 479 -2.39 3.76 -9.13
CA GLN A 479 -2.33 4.47 -7.86
C GLN A 479 -1.10 4.07 -7.05
N LEU A 480 -0.78 2.77 -7.01
CA LEU A 480 0.43 2.24 -6.39
C LEU A 480 1.69 2.89 -6.97
N ALA A 481 1.86 2.87 -8.29
CA ALA A 481 3.03 3.45 -8.94
C ALA A 481 3.20 4.94 -8.59
N LYS A 482 2.12 5.73 -8.69
CA LYS A 482 2.15 7.17 -8.37
C LYS A 482 2.53 7.43 -6.91
N ASN A 483 2.00 6.63 -5.97
CA ASN A 483 2.30 6.76 -4.55
C ASN A 483 3.76 6.40 -4.26
N LEU A 484 4.23 5.24 -4.74
CA LEU A 484 5.60 4.80 -4.51
C LEU A 484 6.63 5.74 -5.17
N ASP A 485 6.35 6.26 -6.36
CA ASP A 485 7.18 7.29 -7.01
C ASP A 485 7.30 8.56 -6.16
N SER A 486 6.19 8.98 -5.52
CA SER A 486 6.18 10.12 -4.60
C SER A 486 7.05 9.85 -3.36
N VAL A 487 6.99 8.64 -2.82
CA VAL A 487 7.85 8.21 -1.71
C VAL A 487 9.33 8.22 -2.11
N VAL A 488 9.66 7.76 -3.32
CA VAL A 488 11.03 7.81 -3.83
C VAL A 488 11.51 9.25 -3.93
N GLU A 489 10.69 10.15 -4.51
CA GLU A 489 10.98 11.58 -4.59
C GLU A 489 11.25 12.16 -3.19
N ASP A 490 10.39 11.89 -2.21
CA ASP A 490 10.56 12.38 -0.84
C ASP A 490 11.86 11.87 -0.20
N CYS A 491 12.19 10.59 -0.37
CA CYS A 491 13.41 10.00 0.19
C CYS A 491 14.68 10.59 -0.45
N VAL A 492 14.71 10.69 -1.78
CA VAL A 492 15.85 11.23 -2.53
C VAL A 492 16.12 12.69 -2.16
N ASN A 493 15.07 13.51 -2.07
CA ASN A 493 15.21 14.93 -1.75
C ASN A 493 15.46 15.18 -0.25
N SER A 494 14.95 14.30 0.62
CA SER A 494 15.28 14.31 2.05
C SER A 494 16.77 14.04 2.27
N VAL A 495 17.31 12.98 1.65
CA VAL A 495 18.72 12.61 1.75
C VAL A 495 19.62 13.59 1.02
N GLY A 496 19.22 14.10 -0.16
CA GLY A 496 20.03 14.94 -1.04
C GLY A 496 21.06 14.14 -1.85
N VAL A 497 21.49 14.68 -2.99
CA VAL A 497 22.22 13.92 -4.02
C VAL A 497 23.56 14.58 -4.35
N GLU A 498 24.66 13.84 -4.34
CA GLU A 498 25.98 14.33 -4.75
C GLU A 498 26.10 14.40 -6.28
N ALA A 499 26.23 15.61 -6.84
CA ALA A 499 26.22 15.86 -8.27
C ALA A 499 27.30 15.08 -9.03
N ASN A 500 28.46 14.88 -8.40
CA ASN A 500 29.62 14.30 -9.06
C ASN A 500 29.66 12.77 -9.04
N THR A 501 28.89 12.12 -8.16
CA THR A 501 28.89 10.64 -8.04
C THR A 501 27.53 10.02 -8.31
N ALA A 502 26.44 10.78 -8.27
CA ALA A 502 25.09 10.24 -8.45
C ALA A 502 24.86 9.73 -9.87
N SER A 503 24.12 8.61 -9.96
CA SER A 503 23.65 8.04 -11.21
C SER A 503 22.51 8.87 -11.81
N ALA A 504 22.25 8.70 -13.12
CA ALA A 504 21.09 9.30 -13.76
C ALA A 504 19.75 8.86 -13.11
N ALA A 505 19.68 7.62 -12.60
CA ALA A 505 18.48 7.11 -11.93
C ALA A 505 18.15 7.94 -10.67
N VAL A 506 19.12 8.12 -9.76
CA VAL A 506 18.95 8.93 -8.54
C VAL A 506 18.61 10.38 -8.89
N LEU A 507 19.35 10.97 -9.84
CA LEU A 507 19.13 12.35 -10.27
C LEU A 507 17.74 12.59 -10.86
N SER A 508 17.12 11.57 -11.48
CA SER A 508 15.79 11.71 -12.09
C SER A 508 14.66 11.87 -11.07
N HIS A 509 14.91 11.56 -9.80
CA HIS A 509 13.99 11.74 -8.68
C HIS A 509 14.28 13.00 -7.87
N VAL A 510 15.28 13.81 -8.25
CA VAL A 510 15.51 15.12 -7.62
C VAL A 510 14.41 16.08 -8.05
N ALA A 511 13.88 16.85 -7.11
CA ALA A 511 12.87 17.86 -7.33
C ALA A 511 13.23 18.78 -8.52
N GLY A 512 12.31 18.88 -9.50
CA GLY A 512 12.50 19.70 -10.70
C GLY A 512 13.36 19.08 -11.79
N LEU A 513 13.91 17.88 -11.59
CA LEU A 513 14.60 17.12 -12.62
C LEU A 513 13.69 16.06 -13.25
N ASN A 514 14.12 15.55 -14.40
CA ASN A 514 13.51 14.42 -15.08
C ASN A 514 14.61 13.55 -15.68
N LYS A 515 14.23 12.39 -16.27
CA LYS A 515 15.18 11.45 -16.89
C LYS A 515 16.13 12.10 -17.89
N THR A 516 15.63 13.04 -18.70
CA THR A 516 16.44 13.75 -19.71
C THR A 516 17.50 14.63 -19.05
N ILE A 517 17.09 15.48 -18.10
CA ILE A 517 18.02 16.39 -17.43
C ILE A 517 19.03 15.61 -16.59
N ALA A 518 18.60 14.54 -15.92
CA ALA A 518 19.47 13.66 -15.16
C ALA A 518 20.59 13.04 -16.02
N HIS A 519 20.25 12.54 -17.21
CA HIS A 519 21.24 12.08 -18.20
C HIS A 519 22.18 13.20 -18.63
N ASN A 520 21.65 14.39 -18.91
CA ASN A 520 22.47 15.53 -19.32
C ASN A 520 23.44 15.99 -18.22
N ILE A 521 23.08 15.89 -16.94
CA ILE A 521 23.99 16.19 -15.81
C ILE A 521 25.15 15.19 -15.78
N VAL A 522 24.86 13.89 -15.98
CA VAL A 522 25.90 12.86 -16.06
C VAL A 522 26.81 13.13 -17.26
N ALA A 523 26.24 13.26 -18.46
CA ALA A 523 26.99 13.53 -19.69
C ALA A 523 27.85 14.80 -19.59
N TYR A 524 27.29 15.88 -19.01
CA TYR A 524 28.04 17.12 -18.81
C TYR A 524 29.28 16.90 -17.93
N ARG A 525 29.16 16.16 -16.83
CA ARG A 525 30.30 15.88 -15.94
C ARG A 525 31.34 14.96 -16.60
N ASP A 526 30.88 14.02 -17.43
CA ASP A 526 31.77 13.09 -18.13
C ASP A 526 32.59 13.84 -19.20
N GLU A 527 31.98 14.83 -19.87
CA GLU A 527 32.63 15.65 -20.90
C GLU A 527 33.47 16.81 -20.35
N ASN A 528 33.01 17.47 -19.28
CA ASN A 528 33.58 18.72 -18.77
C ASN A 528 34.33 18.55 -17.45
N GLY A 529 34.33 17.35 -16.86
CA GLY A 529 34.86 17.07 -15.54
C GLY A 529 33.86 17.37 -14.41
N ALA A 530 34.31 17.15 -13.17
CA ALA A 530 33.49 17.33 -11.98
C ALA A 530 33.00 18.79 -11.81
N PHE A 531 31.77 18.95 -11.36
CA PHE A 531 31.23 20.24 -10.94
C PHE A 531 31.98 20.75 -9.71
N THR A 532 32.41 22.01 -9.73
CA THR A 532 33.08 22.70 -8.62
C THR A 532 32.14 23.62 -7.84
N ASN A 533 31.00 24.00 -8.41
CA ASN A 533 29.96 24.78 -7.74
C ASN A 533 28.59 24.64 -8.42
N ARG A 534 27.51 24.95 -7.71
CA ARG A 534 26.13 24.79 -8.20
C ARG A 534 25.83 25.65 -9.42
N LYS A 535 26.50 26.79 -9.59
CA LYS A 535 26.27 27.68 -10.75
C LYS A 535 26.61 27.01 -12.08
N GLN A 536 27.52 26.04 -12.09
CA GLN A 536 27.85 25.27 -13.29
C GLN A 536 26.69 24.38 -13.77
N LEU A 537 25.76 23.98 -12.88
CA LEU A 537 24.57 23.22 -13.29
C LEU A 537 23.71 23.99 -14.31
N LYS A 538 23.74 25.33 -14.28
CA LYS A 538 23.05 26.17 -15.28
C LYS A 538 23.60 26.02 -16.70
N LYS A 539 24.79 25.42 -16.86
CA LYS A 539 25.38 25.13 -18.17
C LYS A 539 24.91 23.79 -18.74
N VAL A 540 24.20 22.98 -17.96
CA VAL A 540 23.69 21.67 -18.39
C VAL A 540 22.56 21.88 -19.40
N PRO A 541 22.58 21.19 -20.56
CA PRO A 541 21.53 21.31 -21.56
C PRO A 541 20.14 21.01 -20.99
N ARG A 542 19.16 21.87 -21.33
CA ARG A 542 17.75 21.78 -20.90
C ARG A 542 17.49 21.98 -19.40
N LEU A 543 18.51 22.31 -18.61
CA LEU A 543 18.34 22.72 -17.21
C LEU A 543 18.09 24.24 -17.16
N GLY A 544 16.82 24.62 -17.30
CA GLY A 544 16.38 26.02 -17.25
C GLY A 544 16.36 26.62 -15.84
N GLU A 545 16.08 27.92 -15.71
CA GLU A 545 16.11 28.62 -14.42
C GLU A 545 15.13 28.05 -13.39
N LYS A 546 13.91 27.69 -13.82
CA LYS A 546 12.92 27.08 -12.92
C LYS A 546 13.37 25.70 -12.44
N ALA A 547 13.88 24.86 -13.33
CA ALA A 547 14.42 23.55 -12.95
C ALA A 547 15.62 23.68 -12.00
N PHE A 548 16.49 24.68 -12.23
CA PHE A 548 17.59 24.99 -11.32
C PHE A 548 17.07 25.43 -9.94
N GLU A 549 16.09 26.33 -9.88
CA GLU A 549 15.46 26.75 -8.62
C GLU A 549 14.92 25.54 -7.85
N GLN A 550 14.19 24.65 -8.52
CA GLN A 550 13.61 23.48 -7.86
C GLN A 550 14.66 22.48 -7.37
N ALA A 551 15.76 22.29 -8.11
CA ALA A 551 16.73 21.22 -7.85
C ALA A 551 17.93 21.64 -7.00
N ALA A 552 18.36 22.91 -7.04
CA ALA A 552 19.69 23.30 -6.60
C ALA A 552 19.96 23.02 -5.12
N GLY A 553 18.96 23.20 -4.24
CA GLY A 553 19.12 22.91 -2.81
C GLY A 553 19.19 21.41 -2.47
N PHE A 554 18.80 20.53 -3.38
CA PHE A 554 18.83 19.08 -3.21
C PHE A 554 20.08 18.44 -3.81
N ILE A 555 20.75 19.14 -4.73
CA ILE A 555 22.02 18.73 -5.32
C ILE A 555 23.17 19.29 -4.49
N ARG A 556 24.08 18.42 -4.05
CA ARG A 556 25.28 18.78 -3.30
C ARG A 556 26.53 18.62 -4.15
N ILE A 557 27.53 19.42 -3.85
CA ILE A 557 28.87 19.33 -4.44
C ILE A 557 29.88 19.32 -3.30
N ARG A 558 30.41 18.14 -2.98
CA ARG A 558 31.53 17.99 -2.04
C ARG A 558 32.79 18.65 -2.58
N ASN A 559 33.60 19.22 -1.68
CA ASN A 559 34.84 19.93 -2.01
C ASN A 559 34.65 21.07 -3.03
N SER A 560 33.51 21.77 -2.95
CA SER A 560 33.15 22.89 -3.81
C SER A 560 33.94 24.17 -3.50
N ASP A 561 33.99 25.07 -4.49
CA ASP A 561 34.58 26.42 -4.33
C ASP A 561 33.84 27.22 -3.25
N ASN A 562 32.53 27.01 -3.14
CA ASN A 562 31.68 27.57 -2.11
C ASN A 562 31.22 26.46 -1.13
N PRO A 563 31.69 26.46 0.13
CA PRO A 563 31.34 25.43 1.11
C PRO A 563 29.84 25.23 1.34
N LEU A 564 28.99 26.22 1.04
CA LEU A 564 27.53 26.11 1.13
C LEU A 564 26.94 25.12 0.12
N ASP A 565 27.62 24.87 -1.00
CA ASP A 565 27.15 23.92 -2.01
C ASP A 565 27.18 22.46 -1.51
N ALA A 566 27.84 22.18 -0.38
CA ALA A 566 27.79 20.89 0.30
C ALA A 566 26.63 20.77 1.32
N SER A 567 25.87 21.84 1.55
CA SER A 567 24.74 21.88 2.50
C SER A 567 23.38 21.85 1.79
N ALA A 568 22.27 21.79 2.55
CA ALA A 568 20.92 22.01 2.01
C ALA A 568 20.54 23.49 1.92
N VAL A 569 21.45 24.44 2.24
CA VAL A 569 21.19 25.87 2.06
C VAL A 569 20.97 26.16 0.58
N HIS A 570 19.83 26.73 0.23
CA HIS A 570 19.49 27.03 -1.16
C HIS A 570 20.31 28.23 -1.69
N PRO A 571 20.76 28.23 -2.97
CA PRO A 571 21.50 29.36 -3.54
C PRO A 571 20.80 30.71 -3.44
N GLU A 572 19.47 30.73 -3.36
CA GLU A 572 18.71 31.98 -3.22
C GLU A 572 18.92 32.68 -1.88
N SER A 573 19.31 31.94 -0.84
CA SER A 573 19.51 32.47 0.52
C SER A 573 20.99 32.61 0.90
N TYR A 574 21.92 32.52 -0.06
CA TYR A 574 23.35 32.73 0.19
C TYR A 574 23.66 34.13 0.73
N SER A 575 22.87 35.13 0.36
CA SER A 575 22.98 36.49 0.90
C SER A 575 22.69 36.56 2.41
N VAL A 576 21.81 35.69 2.93
CA VAL A 576 21.51 35.60 4.37
C VAL A 576 22.76 35.13 5.14
N VAL A 577 23.41 34.08 4.64
CA VAL A 577 24.66 33.57 5.24
C VAL A 577 25.77 34.61 5.16
N GLN A 578 25.88 35.35 4.06
CA GLN A 578 26.86 36.44 3.93
C GLN A 578 26.65 37.53 5.00
N ARG A 579 25.40 37.87 5.33
CA ARG A 579 25.10 38.80 6.45
C ARG A 579 25.53 38.21 7.81
N MET A 580 25.30 36.92 8.05
CA MET A 580 25.77 36.23 9.28
C MET A 580 27.30 36.24 9.41
N LEU A 581 28.02 36.03 8.31
CA LEU A 581 29.49 36.06 8.29
C LEU A 581 30.02 37.47 8.57
N ALA A 582 29.40 38.50 7.98
CA ALA A 582 29.76 39.89 8.23
C ALA A 582 29.59 40.29 9.70
N ASP A 583 28.51 39.84 10.33
CA ASP A 583 28.22 40.10 11.75
C ASP A 583 29.16 39.36 12.72
N THR A 584 29.49 38.11 12.40
CA THR A 584 30.35 37.27 13.26
C THR A 584 31.84 37.51 13.04
N GLN A 585 32.20 38.25 11.99
CA GLN A 585 33.58 38.47 11.55
C GLN A 585 34.37 37.15 11.39
N CYS A 586 33.67 36.08 11.01
CA CYS A 586 34.23 34.75 10.79
C CYS A 586 34.24 34.41 9.30
N ASP A 587 35.22 33.61 8.87
CA ASP A 587 35.16 32.95 7.56
C ASP A 587 34.14 31.79 7.61
N ILE A 588 33.55 31.45 6.46
CA ILE A 588 32.56 30.36 6.37
C ILE A 588 33.13 29.03 6.87
N LYS A 589 34.41 28.75 6.59
CA LYS A 589 35.08 27.53 7.06
C LYS A 589 35.23 27.47 8.58
N GLN A 590 35.23 28.62 9.26
CA GLN A 590 35.31 28.70 10.72
C GLN A 590 33.94 28.60 11.40
N LEU A 591 32.87 28.94 10.66
CA LEU A 591 31.49 28.91 11.15
C LEU A 591 30.86 27.52 10.99
N LEU A 592 31.16 26.80 9.90
CA LEU A 592 30.63 25.46 9.64
C LEU A 592 31.02 24.47 10.75
N GLY A 593 30.04 23.78 11.33
CA GLY A 593 30.25 22.84 12.43
C GLY A 593 30.57 23.48 13.78
N ASN A 594 30.62 24.82 13.87
CA ASN A 594 30.99 25.52 15.08
C ASN A 594 29.75 25.92 15.91
N LYS A 595 29.24 24.93 16.65
CA LYS A 595 28.06 25.09 17.50
C LYS A 595 28.14 26.28 18.47
N GLN A 596 29.33 26.60 18.98
CA GLN A 596 29.51 27.72 19.91
C GLN A 596 29.26 29.07 19.24
N ASN A 597 29.75 29.26 18.02
CA ASN A 597 29.53 30.51 17.29
C ASN A 597 28.12 30.59 16.71
N LEU A 598 27.57 29.47 16.22
CA LEU A 598 26.20 29.41 15.70
C LEU A 598 25.15 29.67 16.79
N SER A 599 25.36 29.17 18.01
CA SER A 599 24.44 29.43 19.13
C SER A 599 24.33 30.89 19.55
N LYS A 600 25.28 31.75 19.12
CA LYS A 600 25.24 33.20 19.38
C LYS A 600 24.42 33.97 18.35
N LEU A 601 24.09 33.36 17.22
CA LEU A 601 23.26 33.97 16.19
C LEU A 601 21.80 33.99 16.63
N GLN A 602 21.17 35.16 16.56
CA GLN A 602 19.74 35.33 16.75
C GLN A 602 19.08 35.32 15.38
N ALA A 603 18.25 34.31 15.09
CA ALA A 603 17.66 34.12 13.77
C ALA A 603 16.82 35.35 13.34
N GLU A 604 16.15 36.00 14.29
CA GLU A 604 15.34 37.20 14.08
C GLU A 604 16.13 38.38 13.50
N LYS A 605 17.46 38.42 13.67
CA LYS A 605 18.30 39.49 13.10
C LYS A 605 18.48 39.35 11.59
N TYR A 606 18.32 38.13 11.06
CA TYR A 606 18.62 37.82 9.66
C TYR A 606 17.39 37.65 8.78
N ILE A 607 16.19 37.84 9.33
CA ILE A 607 14.95 37.83 8.53
C ILE A 607 14.90 39.05 7.59
N ASP A 608 14.23 38.88 6.47
CA ASP A 608 13.89 39.96 5.54
C ASP A 608 12.51 39.70 4.89
N GLU A 609 12.11 40.53 3.93
CA GLU A 609 10.81 40.37 3.24
C GLU A 609 10.68 39.04 2.49
N LYS A 610 11.80 38.43 2.08
CA LYS A 610 11.83 37.19 1.30
C LYS A 610 12.06 35.96 2.18
N PHE A 611 12.90 36.06 3.20
CA PHE A 611 13.30 34.95 4.07
C PHE A 611 12.87 35.20 5.52
N GLY A 612 11.89 34.44 5.97
CA GLY A 612 11.37 34.52 7.33
C GLY A 612 12.16 33.67 8.33
N LEU A 613 11.62 33.61 9.55
CA LEU A 613 12.22 32.88 10.67
C LEU A 613 12.45 31.38 10.38
N PRO A 614 11.52 30.62 9.75
CA PRO A 614 11.75 29.21 9.43
C PRO A 614 12.99 28.99 8.56
N THR A 615 13.13 29.72 7.46
CA THR A 615 14.28 29.60 6.55
C THR A 615 15.59 29.94 7.26
N VAL A 616 15.63 31.02 8.03
CA VAL A 616 16.86 31.41 8.75
C VAL A 616 17.25 30.37 9.79
N THR A 617 16.27 29.79 10.50
CA THR A 617 16.51 28.75 11.50
C THR A 617 17.05 27.48 10.86
N ASP A 618 16.48 27.07 9.72
CA ASP A 618 16.96 25.92 8.95
C ASP A 618 18.39 26.15 8.43
N ILE A 619 18.71 27.37 7.97
CA ILE A 619 20.07 27.74 7.56
C ILE A 619 21.05 27.57 8.73
N ILE A 620 20.73 28.06 9.93
CA ILE A 620 21.60 27.92 11.11
C ILE A 620 21.80 26.44 11.46
N SER A 621 20.73 25.62 11.38
CA SER A 621 20.82 24.18 11.61
C SER A 621 21.70 23.48 10.56
N GLU A 622 21.59 23.87 9.29
CA GLU A 622 22.45 23.35 8.22
C GLU A 622 23.91 23.79 8.38
N LEU A 623 24.18 25.00 8.87
CA LEU A 623 25.56 25.42 9.16
C LEU A 623 26.18 24.63 10.31
N ASP A 624 25.39 24.15 11.28
CA ASP A 624 25.87 23.27 12.36
C ASP A 624 26.25 21.88 11.83
N LYS A 625 25.45 21.32 10.90
CA LYS A 625 25.71 20.01 10.31
C LYS A 625 25.40 20.02 8.80
N PRO A 626 26.34 20.52 7.97
CA PRO A 626 26.10 20.71 6.54
C PRO A 626 25.78 19.40 5.83
N GLY A 627 24.61 19.35 5.16
CA GLY A 627 24.22 18.20 4.37
C GLY A 627 24.06 16.93 5.22
N ARG A 628 23.58 17.09 6.46
CA ARG A 628 23.33 15.99 7.39
C ARG A 628 22.47 14.92 6.71
N ASP A 629 22.97 13.69 6.70
CA ASP A 629 22.21 12.53 6.24
C ASP A 629 21.08 12.23 7.26
N PRO A 630 19.81 12.18 6.83
CA PRO A 630 18.69 11.87 7.73
C PRO A 630 18.62 10.38 8.12
N ARG A 631 19.41 9.51 7.47
CA ARG A 631 19.41 8.06 7.71
C ARG A 631 20.16 7.70 9.00
N PRO A 632 19.82 6.56 9.65
CA PRO A 632 20.48 6.12 10.87
C PRO A 632 21.92 5.62 10.60
N GLU A 633 22.69 5.49 11.68
CA GLU A 633 24.00 4.83 11.61
C GLU A 633 23.86 3.31 11.43
N PHE A 634 24.77 2.74 10.64
CA PHE A 634 24.73 1.33 10.26
C PHE A 634 25.08 0.38 11.42
N LYS A 635 24.28 -0.69 11.57
CA LYS A 635 24.50 -1.78 12.53
C LYS A 635 24.25 -3.14 11.85
N ALA A 636 25.08 -4.14 12.13
CA ALA A 636 24.94 -5.49 11.56
C ALA A 636 24.18 -6.44 12.50
N ALA A 637 23.31 -7.29 11.93
CA ALA A 637 22.59 -8.36 12.64
C ALA A 637 23.47 -9.57 12.93
N VAL A 638 23.15 -10.36 13.96
CA VAL A 638 23.84 -11.63 14.25
C VAL A 638 22.83 -12.78 14.40
N PHE A 639 22.70 -13.63 13.38
CA PHE A 639 21.82 -14.81 13.43
C PHE A 639 22.34 -15.92 14.34
N LYS A 640 21.41 -16.67 14.94
CA LYS A 640 21.70 -17.85 15.77
C LYS A 640 21.98 -19.09 14.90
N GLU A 641 23.03 -19.83 15.21
CA GLU A 641 23.43 -21.06 14.48
C GLU A 641 22.43 -22.21 14.68
N GLY A 642 22.17 -23.01 13.63
CA GLY A 642 21.49 -24.32 13.71
C GLY A 642 19.97 -24.38 13.48
N VAL A 643 19.32 -23.30 13.03
CA VAL A 643 17.87 -23.26 12.72
C VAL A 643 17.68 -22.91 11.24
N GLU A 644 17.35 -23.85 10.36
CA GLU A 644 17.38 -23.64 8.90
C GLU A 644 16.03 -23.80 8.22
N LYS A 645 15.19 -24.71 8.71
CA LYS A 645 13.86 -25.01 8.17
C LYS A 645 12.79 -24.68 9.19
N VAL A 646 11.56 -24.50 8.72
CA VAL A 646 10.37 -24.34 9.58
C VAL A 646 10.25 -25.51 10.57
N SER A 647 10.66 -26.72 10.18
CA SER A 647 10.70 -27.92 11.03
C SER A 647 11.68 -27.84 12.21
N ASP A 648 12.66 -26.95 12.14
CA ASP A 648 13.70 -26.82 13.16
C ASP A 648 13.27 -25.85 14.27
N LEU A 649 12.21 -25.07 14.01
CA LEU A 649 11.63 -24.14 14.96
C LEU A 649 10.91 -24.90 16.07
N LYS A 650 11.19 -24.51 17.30
CA LYS A 650 10.46 -24.97 18.48
C LYS A 650 9.85 -23.75 19.18
N PRO A 651 8.58 -23.84 19.64
CA PRO A 651 8.02 -22.85 20.53
C PRO A 651 8.97 -22.53 21.70
N GLY A 652 9.17 -21.25 21.98
CA GLY A 652 10.06 -20.71 23.02
C GLY A 652 11.44 -20.29 22.54
N MET A 653 11.84 -20.61 21.30
CA MET A 653 13.13 -20.16 20.76
C MET A 653 13.17 -18.64 20.59
N ILE A 654 14.26 -18.02 21.07
CA ILE A 654 14.57 -16.61 20.79
C ILE A 654 15.56 -16.54 19.62
N LEU A 655 15.19 -15.80 18.59
CA LEU A 655 15.93 -15.62 17.34
C LEU A 655 16.05 -14.13 17.02
N GLU A 656 17.14 -13.74 16.36
CA GLU A 656 17.22 -12.45 15.66
C GLU A 656 16.66 -12.63 14.25
N GLY A 657 15.85 -11.68 13.82
CA GLY A 657 15.26 -11.63 12.48
C GLY A 657 15.18 -10.21 11.97
N THR A 658 14.99 -10.07 10.66
CA THR A 658 14.81 -8.78 10.02
C THR A 658 13.34 -8.57 9.71
N VAL A 659 12.77 -7.42 10.07
CA VAL A 659 11.40 -7.07 9.72
C VAL A 659 11.31 -6.95 8.20
N SER A 660 10.56 -7.84 7.57
CA SER A 660 10.36 -7.84 6.11
C SER A 660 9.30 -6.83 5.69
N ASN A 661 8.25 -6.70 6.50
CA ASN A 661 7.08 -5.88 6.17
C ASN A 661 6.32 -5.50 7.46
N VAL A 662 5.83 -4.28 7.56
CA VAL A 662 4.96 -3.82 8.65
C VAL A 662 3.54 -3.62 8.11
N THR A 663 2.53 -4.02 8.89
CA THR A 663 1.10 -3.86 8.57
C THR A 663 0.35 -3.27 9.76
N HIS A 664 -0.93 -2.91 9.61
CA HIS A 664 -1.72 -2.41 10.73
C HIS A 664 -1.99 -3.44 11.84
N PHE A 665 -1.93 -4.73 11.52
CA PHE A 665 -2.22 -5.81 12.48
C PHE A 665 -0.96 -6.46 13.06
N GLY A 666 0.22 -6.04 12.63
CA GLY A 666 1.48 -6.60 13.12
C GLY A 666 2.66 -6.35 12.20
N ALA A 667 3.74 -7.10 12.40
CA ALA A 667 4.92 -7.08 11.56
C ALA A 667 5.31 -8.49 11.15
N PHE A 668 5.73 -8.64 9.89
CA PHE A 668 6.32 -9.86 9.37
C PHE A 668 7.84 -9.80 9.58
N VAL A 669 8.39 -10.85 10.16
CA VAL A 669 9.80 -10.95 10.50
C VAL A 669 10.38 -12.19 9.83
N ASP A 670 11.39 -11.95 9.00
CA ASP A 670 12.22 -13.00 8.43
C ASP A 670 13.25 -13.44 9.47
N ILE A 671 13.01 -14.61 10.06
CA ILE A 671 13.94 -15.31 10.97
C ILE A 671 14.88 -16.26 10.21
N GLY A 672 14.85 -16.21 8.87
CA GLY A 672 15.72 -16.93 7.96
C GLY A 672 15.31 -18.37 7.71
N VAL A 673 14.02 -18.73 7.77
CA VAL A 673 13.52 -20.10 7.46
C VAL A 673 12.72 -20.18 6.15
N HIS A 674 12.92 -19.21 5.26
CA HIS A 674 12.18 -19.03 3.99
C HIS A 674 10.67 -18.82 4.13
N GLN A 675 10.22 -18.54 5.35
CA GLN A 675 8.83 -18.23 5.67
C GLN A 675 8.85 -17.17 6.76
N ASP A 676 8.24 -16.02 6.48
CA ASP A 676 8.11 -14.94 7.45
C ASP A 676 7.19 -15.39 8.60
N GLY A 677 7.58 -15.05 9.82
CA GLY A 677 6.71 -15.16 10.98
C GLY A 677 5.97 -13.86 11.24
N LEU A 678 4.72 -13.98 11.71
CA LEU A 678 3.89 -12.83 12.05
C LEU A 678 4.01 -12.52 13.55
N VAL A 679 4.46 -11.31 13.87
CA VAL A 679 4.27 -10.70 15.18
C VAL A 679 2.98 -9.90 15.15
N HIS A 680 1.94 -10.38 15.82
CA HIS A 680 0.68 -9.65 15.94
C HIS A 680 0.85 -8.37 16.78
N ILE A 681 0.06 -7.33 16.53
CA ILE A 681 0.16 -6.02 17.22
C ILE A 681 0.15 -6.14 18.75
N SER A 682 -0.63 -7.07 19.31
CA SER A 682 -0.70 -7.33 20.75
C SER A 682 0.55 -8.00 21.34
N ALA A 683 1.38 -8.60 20.48
CA ALA A 683 2.63 -9.27 20.83
C ALA A 683 3.85 -8.38 20.56
N MET A 684 3.65 -7.11 20.20
CA MET A 684 4.73 -6.16 19.89
C MET A 684 5.25 -5.40 21.11
N SER A 685 4.39 -5.11 22.09
CA SER A 685 4.77 -4.41 23.33
C SER A 685 3.83 -4.76 24.48
N ASP A 686 4.29 -4.55 25.71
CA ASP A 686 3.47 -4.62 26.92
C ASP A 686 2.48 -3.45 27.05
N LYS A 687 2.68 -2.36 26.27
CA LYS A 687 1.77 -1.22 26.21
C LYS A 687 0.84 -1.34 25.00
N PHE A 688 -0.34 -0.75 25.12
CA PHE A 688 -1.26 -0.64 23.98
C PHE A 688 -0.64 0.27 22.90
N ILE A 689 -0.55 -0.27 21.69
CA ILE A 689 -0.03 0.42 20.50
C ILE A 689 -1.17 0.51 19.49
N LYS A 690 -1.28 1.66 18.83
CA LYS A 690 -2.26 1.87 17.75
C LYS A 690 -1.70 1.50 16.39
N ASP A 691 -0.41 1.73 16.16
CA ASP A 691 0.25 1.49 14.89
C ASP A 691 1.59 0.74 15.09
N PRO A 692 1.75 -0.46 14.51
CA PRO A 692 3.02 -1.20 14.50
C PRO A 692 4.25 -0.41 14.04
N HIS A 693 4.09 0.59 13.16
CA HIS A 693 5.18 1.43 12.67
C HIS A 693 5.81 2.33 13.76
N GLU A 694 5.13 2.51 14.90
CA GLU A 694 5.70 3.22 16.06
C GLU A 694 6.76 2.37 16.80
N VAL A 695 6.73 1.05 16.60
CA VAL A 695 7.54 0.09 17.36
C VAL A 695 8.67 -0.47 16.52
N VAL A 696 8.39 -0.81 15.27
CA VAL A 696 9.37 -1.40 14.35
C VAL A 696 9.25 -0.79 12.97
N LYS A 697 10.35 -0.83 12.21
CA LYS A 697 10.41 -0.38 10.82
C LYS A 697 10.76 -1.52 9.87
N ALA A 698 10.34 -1.41 8.61
CA ALA A 698 10.77 -2.38 7.60
C ALA A 698 12.30 -2.33 7.43
N GLY A 699 12.94 -3.50 7.40
CA GLY A 699 14.41 -3.64 7.40
C GLY A 699 15.08 -3.58 8.77
N GLU A 700 14.34 -3.32 9.85
CA GLU A 700 14.89 -3.30 11.21
C GLU A 700 15.23 -4.72 11.71
N ILE A 701 16.31 -4.83 12.49
CA ILE A 701 16.73 -6.09 13.11
C ILE A 701 16.13 -6.17 14.51
N VAL A 702 15.35 -7.21 14.76
CA VAL A 702 14.60 -7.42 16.00
C VAL A 702 14.87 -8.79 16.61
N LYS A 703 14.73 -8.89 17.95
CA LYS A 703 14.72 -10.17 18.67
C LYS A 703 13.28 -10.62 18.87
N VAL A 704 12.98 -11.83 18.42
CA VAL A 704 11.64 -12.41 18.47
C VAL A 704 11.65 -13.78 19.14
N LYS A 705 10.57 -14.10 19.82
CA LYS A 705 10.29 -15.42 20.40
C LYS A 705 9.30 -16.17 19.53
N VAL A 706 9.59 -17.43 19.21
CA VAL A 706 8.67 -18.33 18.50
C VAL A 706 7.55 -18.75 19.44
N MET A 707 6.30 -18.44 19.09
CA MET A 707 5.13 -18.79 19.89
C MET A 707 4.47 -20.07 19.39
N GLU A 708 4.24 -20.16 18.09
CA GLU A 708 3.56 -21.28 17.44
C GLU A 708 4.14 -21.53 16.04
N VAL A 709 4.13 -22.78 15.60
CA VAL A 709 4.56 -23.20 14.26
C VAL A 709 3.51 -24.15 13.68
N ASP A 710 2.81 -23.70 12.64
CA ASP A 710 1.84 -24.49 11.90
C ASP A 710 2.46 -24.93 10.55
N LEU A 711 2.79 -26.22 10.46
CA LEU A 711 3.42 -26.80 9.27
C LEU A 711 2.44 -27.03 8.11
N GLU A 712 1.17 -27.27 8.39
CA GLU A 712 0.15 -27.50 7.35
C GLU A 712 -0.17 -26.20 6.61
N ARG A 713 -0.33 -25.12 7.38
CA ARG A 713 -0.62 -23.79 6.84
C ARG A 713 0.62 -22.95 6.52
N LYS A 714 1.82 -23.45 6.85
CA LYS A 714 3.11 -22.74 6.73
C LYS A 714 3.11 -21.38 7.45
N ARG A 715 2.55 -21.34 8.67
CA ARG A 715 2.47 -20.11 9.48
C ARG A 715 3.38 -20.22 10.69
N ILE A 716 4.03 -19.11 11.04
CA ILE A 716 4.87 -19.00 12.24
C ILE A 716 4.35 -17.80 13.02
N ALA A 717 3.96 -18.00 14.27
CA ALA A 717 3.57 -16.92 15.17
C ALA A 717 4.78 -16.51 16.02
N LEU A 718 5.07 -15.21 16.06
CA LEU A 718 6.21 -14.63 16.76
C LEU A 718 5.73 -13.59 17.79
N SER A 719 6.56 -13.33 18.81
CA SER A 719 6.35 -12.24 19.77
C SER A 719 7.64 -11.42 19.93
N LEU A 720 7.52 -10.09 19.97
CA LEU A 720 8.61 -9.20 20.40
C LEU A 720 8.71 -9.14 21.92
N ARG A 721 7.66 -9.58 22.64
CA ARG A 721 7.63 -9.70 24.09
C ARG A 721 8.27 -11.04 24.48
N LEU A 722 9.56 -10.99 24.79
CA LEU A 722 10.37 -12.18 25.07
C LEU A 722 9.87 -12.96 26.31
N ASP A 723 9.14 -12.29 27.20
CA ASP A 723 8.59 -12.85 28.43
C ASP A 723 7.20 -13.50 28.25
N ASP A 724 6.60 -13.44 27.06
CA ASP A 724 5.27 -14.02 26.83
C ASP A 724 5.27 -15.54 27.12
N PRO A 725 4.32 -16.04 27.94
CA PRO A 725 4.22 -17.46 28.24
C PRO A 725 3.79 -18.25 27.01
N LEU A 726 4.32 -19.46 26.83
CA LEU A 726 3.84 -20.37 25.77
C LEU A 726 2.44 -20.88 26.16
N GLU A 727 1.56 -21.12 25.18
CA GLU A 727 0.18 -21.59 25.46
C GLU A 727 0.13 -22.89 26.29
N SER A 728 1.19 -23.70 26.23
CA SER A 728 1.38 -24.90 27.06
C SER A 728 1.62 -24.61 28.56
N GLU A 729 2.14 -23.43 28.92
CA GLU A 729 2.35 -22.96 30.30
C GLU A 729 1.14 -22.19 30.87
N ALA A 730 0.31 -21.59 30.00
CA ALA A 730 -0.92 -20.93 30.40
C ALA A 730 -1.99 -21.92 30.92
N MET A 731 -1.95 -23.18 30.48
CA MET A 731 -2.84 -24.25 30.99
C MET A 731 -2.39 -24.85 32.33
N THR A 732 -1.10 -24.79 32.68
CA THR A 732 -0.57 -25.30 33.96
C THR A 732 -0.68 -24.27 35.08
N SER A 733 -0.60 -22.97 34.78
CA SER A 733 -0.74 -21.88 35.75
C SER A 733 -2.18 -21.63 36.23
N LYS A 734 -3.21 -22.09 35.50
CA LYS A 734 -4.62 -22.07 35.96
C LYS A 734 -5.01 -23.22 36.91
N LYS A 735 -4.12 -24.20 37.15
CA LYS A 735 -4.39 -25.34 38.07
C LYS A 735 -3.74 -25.22 39.46
N SER A 736 -2.95 -24.18 39.73
CA SER A 736 -2.18 -24.03 40.98
C SER A 736 -2.58 -22.85 41.86
N GLY A 737 -3.84 -22.39 41.77
CA GLY A 737 -4.36 -21.30 42.60
C GLY A 737 -5.78 -21.52 43.10
N GLN A 738 -5.92 -22.27 44.21
CA GLN A 738 -6.89 -22.10 45.32
C GLN A 738 -7.29 -23.46 45.92
N ASN A 739 -6.59 -23.85 46.99
CA ASN A 739 -7.12 -24.76 47.98
C ASN A 739 -6.82 -24.16 49.37
N LYS A 740 -7.76 -23.35 49.87
CA LYS A 740 -7.88 -23.04 51.31
C LYS A 740 -9.24 -23.59 51.76
N PRO A 741 -9.29 -24.43 52.81
CA PRO A 741 -10.51 -25.08 53.22
C PRO A 741 -11.37 -24.12 54.04
N ASN A 742 -12.64 -23.98 53.67
CA ASN A 742 -13.63 -23.36 54.55
C ASN A 742 -14.58 -24.45 55.07
N GLN A 743 -14.45 -24.75 56.36
CA GLN A 743 -15.40 -25.55 57.13
C GLN A 743 -16.63 -24.68 57.46
N ASN A 744 -17.82 -25.05 56.99
CA ASN A 744 -18.92 -25.50 57.87
C ASN A 744 -20.28 -25.62 57.15
N LYS A 745 -20.95 -26.73 57.49
CA LYS A 745 -22.40 -26.96 57.67
C LYS A 745 -23.33 -26.79 56.46
N SER A 746 -23.76 -27.93 55.89
CA SER A 746 -25.08 -28.58 56.12
C SER A 746 -26.15 -28.02 55.19
N SER A 747 -26.96 -28.76 54.43
CA SER A 747 -27.56 -30.07 54.67
C SER A 747 -28.34 -30.51 53.41
N ARG A 748 -28.49 -31.84 53.25
CA ARG A 748 -29.57 -32.60 52.56
C ARG A 748 -29.58 -32.56 51.01
N THR A 749 -29.19 -33.64 50.32
CA THR A 749 -29.99 -34.86 49.94
C THR A 749 -31.23 -34.51 49.11
N HIS A 750 -31.56 -35.14 47.98
CA HIS A 750 -31.08 -36.36 47.36
C HIS A 750 -31.70 -36.44 45.95
N SER A 751 -31.00 -37.14 45.04
CA SER A 751 -31.56 -38.02 44.00
C SER A 751 -32.38 -37.39 42.86
N ASN A 752 -32.31 -37.83 41.61
CA ASN A 752 -31.93 -39.16 41.15
C ASN A 752 -31.47 -39.13 39.68
N LYS A 753 -30.34 -39.82 39.47
CA LYS A 753 -29.97 -40.59 38.26
C LYS A 753 -31.17 -41.43 37.76
N PRO A 754 -31.18 -42.00 36.54
CA PRO A 754 -30.09 -42.85 36.02
C PRO A 754 -29.81 -42.73 34.50
N LYS A 755 -28.54 -42.91 34.06
CA LYS A 755 -27.92 -44.18 33.61
C LYS A 755 -28.73 -44.86 32.48
N ARG A 756 -28.14 -45.44 31.44
CA ARG A 756 -26.98 -46.35 31.48
C ARG A 756 -26.62 -46.80 30.06
N GLN A 757 -25.35 -47.20 29.92
CA GLN A 757 -24.82 -48.30 29.09
C GLN A 757 -24.97 -48.16 27.56
N GLY A 758 -23.92 -48.21 26.74
CA GLY A 758 -22.54 -48.66 26.94
C GLY A 758 -22.33 -50.06 26.36
N SER A 759 -21.43 -50.15 25.38
CA SER A 759 -20.57 -51.28 24.97
C SER A 759 -20.03 -50.92 23.58
N GLY A 760 -18.70 -50.79 23.35
CA GLY A 760 -17.75 -51.91 23.21
C GLY A 760 -17.98 -52.58 21.85
N GLN A 761 -17.08 -52.67 20.88
CA GLN A 761 -15.70 -53.18 20.84
C GLN A 761 -15.17 -52.91 19.41
N SER A 762 -13.98 -52.34 19.22
CA SER A 762 -12.71 -53.00 18.83
C SER A 762 -12.71 -53.95 17.61
N SER A 763 -11.99 -53.57 16.54
CA SER A 763 -11.00 -54.39 15.79
C SER A 763 -10.63 -53.66 14.48
N GLN A 764 -9.40 -53.17 14.28
CA GLN A 764 -8.20 -53.87 13.74
C GLN A 764 -8.16 -54.07 12.21
N GLY A 765 -7.02 -53.66 11.61
CA GLY A 765 -6.52 -54.04 10.28
C GLY A 765 -6.98 -53.10 9.14
N SER A 766 -6.17 -52.67 8.19
CA SER A 766 -4.85 -53.11 7.72
C SER A 766 -4.26 -52.03 6.80
N GLY A 767 -2.93 -52.02 6.69
CA GLY A 767 -2.20 -51.08 5.84
C GLY A 767 -2.21 -51.46 4.35
N SER A 768 -2.02 -50.46 3.51
CA SER A 768 -1.63 -50.61 2.11
C SER A 768 -0.92 -49.33 1.63
N ASN A 769 0.35 -49.51 1.27
CA ASN A 769 1.21 -48.72 0.39
C ASN A 769 0.63 -47.44 -0.24
N ASN A 770 1.17 -46.28 0.16
CA ASN A 770 1.16 -45.08 -0.68
C ASN A 770 2.55 -44.90 -1.32
N ALA A 771 2.60 -45.06 -2.64
CA ALA A 771 3.63 -44.48 -3.48
C ALA A 771 3.51 -42.94 -3.45
N PRO A 772 4.61 -42.18 -3.59
CA PRO A 772 4.54 -40.72 -3.63
C PRO A 772 3.99 -40.27 -5.00
N VAL A 773 2.83 -39.60 -5.00
CA VAL A 773 2.30 -38.90 -6.17
C VAL A 773 2.96 -37.53 -6.27
N ASN A 774 3.46 -37.26 -7.47
CA ASN A 774 4.35 -36.18 -7.87
C ASN A 774 3.67 -34.81 -7.99
N ASN A 775 4.50 -33.79 -7.79
CA ASN A 775 4.23 -32.37 -8.01
C ASN A 775 3.90 -32.02 -9.47
N ALA A 776 2.91 -31.14 -9.65
CA ALA A 776 2.42 -30.54 -10.89
C ALA A 776 3.46 -29.75 -11.73
N PHE A 777 4.70 -29.61 -11.27
CA PHE A 777 5.76 -28.93 -12.01
C PHE A 777 6.53 -29.86 -12.98
N ALA A 778 6.49 -31.17 -12.75
CA ALA A 778 7.10 -32.15 -13.66
C ALA A 778 6.28 -32.38 -14.94
N GLU A 779 4.96 -32.19 -14.87
CA GLU A 779 4.03 -32.40 -15.98
C GLU A 779 4.08 -31.24 -17.01
N ALA A 780 4.31 -30.01 -16.53
CA ALA A 780 4.52 -28.85 -17.40
C ALA A 780 5.81 -28.97 -18.25
N PHE A 781 6.85 -29.62 -17.72
CA PHE A 781 8.13 -29.82 -18.44
C PHE A 781 8.08 -31.01 -19.41
N ALA A 782 7.26 -32.02 -19.14
CA ALA A 782 7.03 -33.13 -20.07
C ALA A 782 6.18 -32.70 -21.29
N ASN A 783 5.23 -31.78 -21.10
CA ASN A 783 4.39 -31.28 -22.19
C ASN A 783 5.10 -30.28 -23.13
N ALA A 784 6.17 -29.62 -22.68
CA ALA A 784 7.00 -28.77 -23.54
C ALA A 784 7.98 -29.55 -24.45
N LYS A 785 8.18 -30.86 -24.22
CA LYS A 785 9.06 -31.72 -25.05
C LYS A 785 8.34 -32.48 -26.17
N LYS A 786 7.01 -32.38 -26.28
CA LYS A 786 6.20 -33.01 -27.34
C LYS A 786 5.66 -32.04 -28.40
N GLY A 787 6.22 -30.83 -28.45
CA GLY A 787 5.99 -29.86 -29.53
C GLY A 787 7.21 -29.73 -30.44
N LYS A 788 7.51 -30.78 -31.20
CA LYS A 788 8.25 -30.73 -32.47
C LYS A 788 7.56 -31.65 -33.45
#